data_AF-A0A1R1JUY8-F1
#
_entry.id   AF-A0A1R1JUY8-F1
#
_cell.length_a   1.000
_cell.length_b   1.000
_cell.length_c   1.000
_cell.angle_alpha   90.00
_cell.angle_beta   90.00
_cell.angle_gamma   90.00
#
_symmetry.space_group_name_H-M   'P 1'
#
loop_
_entity.id
_entity.type
_entity.pdbx_description
1 polymer ?
#
loop_
_entity_poly.entity_id
_entity_poly.type
_entity_poly.pdbx_seq_one_letter_code
_entity_poly.pdbx_strand_id
1 'polypeptide(L)'
;MIAIHPPPWNAALRRWWPTAAWALGLGALAALLLLHVEATQAARGIRGGFGFLFQPAGFRISESLLPVTPDDPYWMSIAAGLVNTLTVALVAIPLATLLGIGLGLLRLSSRALAARTAALIIAPLRNTPVLLQLFVWYGLLLRLPDARQAWSPLPSVLLSNRGLALPALHGWLPYALAAAIALLLGWRLRHRLGRATPWVALALAALAWALLPGMSVDLPVKRGLGLQGGWQPSIEFAALVIGLVVFHAAYIADIVRAAVRAVPVGLVEAGQAMALTPWGVLRRVVAPYAARVALPPYANQCLALAKNSTLAIAIGYQELMAVINTAITQTGLALEGITLAVAVYLGLALALGGALSAWNARHARHGPGDSHGARLGERPALRLLDGDKRGIGGWFGLALMVLLLGAAGWALLDWALLRAVWSGSPAACAAAAGACWAAVGENLPLLLYGAMAQADRAQALVACAALLAGVAAALGVGRLAARPRLTWIALMIAVTLAALAGWPWGGGAIGPLRWGGLLVTLILAISALLAALPLAFGLALLRRCASPGGSVAAAALIEAVRGVPLVTQLLFASFVLPLLLGGGVSKFGMALAALTLHTACLLAEVLRGALQAIPPGQMMAARALGMRPAVAYWTVIWPQARRIAAPAALGVFVGAVKDTSLVSIIGVFDVLGAAKAVVAGTDWRAYHVEVYLAVALLYFSASLALARVARRMEER
;
A
#
# COMPACT_ATOMS: atom_id res chain seq x y z
N MET A 1 41.79 24.85 -40.73
CA MET A 1 40.63 25.73 -40.48
C MET A 1 40.53 25.99 -38.99
N ILE A 2 40.76 27.25 -38.58
CA ILE A 2 40.73 27.68 -37.19
C ILE A 2 39.28 27.62 -36.70
N ALA A 3 38.98 26.69 -35.78
CA ALA A 3 37.68 26.60 -35.14
C ALA A 3 37.54 27.76 -34.15
N ILE A 4 36.73 28.75 -34.50
CA ILE A 4 36.34 29.84 -33.61
C ILE A 4 35.56 29.21 -32.45
N HIS A 5 36.19 29.11 -31.28
CA HIS A 5 35.49 28.75 -30.05
C HIS A 5 34.43 29.84 -29.78
N PRO A 6 33.13 29.49 -29.66
CA PRO A 6 32.13 30.48 -29.31
C PRO A 6 32.44 31.05 -27.91
N PRO A 7 32.16 32.33 -27.66
CA PRO A 7 32.52 32.99 -26.41
C PRO A 7 31.84 32.33 -25.19
N PRO A 8 32.43 32.42 -23.98
CA PRO A 8 32.01 31.65 -22.80
C PRO A 8 30.57 31.91 -22.35
N TRP A 9 30.01 33.10 -22.63
CA TRP A 9 28.60 33.41 -22.37
C TRP A 9 27.62 32.56 -23.19
N ASN A 10 28.00 32.10 -24.39
CA ASN A 10 27.20 31.22 -25.24
C ASN A 10 27.08 29.79 -24.68
N ALA A 11 28.00 29.36 -23.82
CA ALA A 11 27.93 28.06 -23.14
C ALA A 11 27.00 28.12 -21.92
N ALA A 12 27.03 29.23 -21.18
CA ALA A 12 26.08 29.49 -20.10
C ALA A 12 24.65 29.63 -20.67
N LEU A 13 24.42 30.51 -21.64
CA LEU A 13 23.12 30.70 -22.27
C LEU A 13 22.54 29.40 -22.87
N ARG A 14 23.35 28.57 -23.54
CA ARG A 14 22.91 27.24 -24.04
C ARG A 14 22.57 26.25 -22.92
N ARG A 15 23.14 26.40 -21.73
CA ARG A 15 22.83 25.56 -20.56
C ARG A 15 21.53 25.98 -19.88
N TRP A 16 21.24 27.28 -19.84
CA TRP A 16 20.05 27.84 -19.18
C TRP A 16 18.82 27.93 -20.09
N TRP A 17 19.00 28.06 -21.40
CA TRP A 17 17.89 28.19 -22.37
C TRP A 17 16.91 27.00 -22.34
N PRO A 18 17.36 25.73 -22.32
CA PRO A 18 16.43 24.60 -22.22
C PRO A 18 15.64 24.62 -20.91
N THR A 19 16.28 24.95 -19.78
CA THR A 19 15.60 25.06 -18.48
C THR A 19 14.59 26.20 -18.45
N ALA A 20 14.93 27.37 -19.01
CA ALA A 20 14.03 28.50 -19.10
C ALA A 20 12.84 28.18 -20.02
N ALA A 21 13.08 27.56 -21.18
CA ALA A 21 12.02 27.10 -22.09
C ALA A 21 11.09 26.07 -21.44
N TRP A 22 11.63 25.13 -20.65
CA TRP A 22 10.81 24.18 -19.87
C TRP A 22 10.02 24.86 -18.75
N ALA A 23 10.63 25.79 -18.02
CA ALA A 23 9.94 26.53 -16.96
C ALA A 23 8.81 27.40 -17.54
N LEU A 24 9.06 28.08 -18.65
CA LEU A 24 8.04 28.83 -19.38
C LEU A 24 6.96 27.92 -19.95
N GLY A 25 7.32 26.76 -20.53
CA GLY A 25 6.37 25.79 -21.06
C GLY A 25 5.47 25.18 -19.97
N LEU A 26 6.05 24.82 -18.82
CA LEU A 26 5.30 24.33 -17.67
C LEU A 26 4.44 25.43 -17.04
N GLY A 27 4.96 26.65 -16.93
CA GLY A 27 4.22 27.81 -16.44
C GLY A 27 3.05 28.17 -17.34
N ALA A 28 3.25 28.18 -18.65
CA ALA A 28 2.21 28.41 -19.64
C ALA A 28 1.15 27.28 -19.61
N LEU A 29 1.57 26.02 -19.51
CA LEU A 29 0.65 24.89 -19.37
C LEU A 29 -0.18 25.00 -18.09
N ALA A 30 0.44 25.35 -16.96
CA ALA A 30 -0.25 25.57 -15.69
C ALA A 30 -1.24 26.74 -15.78
N ALA A 31 -0.85 27.86 -16.40
CA ALA A 31 -1.73 28.99 -16.61
C ALA A 31 -2.92 28.64 -17.51
N LEU A 32 -2.69 27.92 -18.62
CA LEU A 32 -3.75 27.43 -19.50
C LEU A 32 -4.71 26.48 -18.77
N LEU A 33 -4.18 25.58 -17.94
CA LEU A 33 -4.98 24.69 -17.10
C LEU A 33 -5.84 25.47 -16.09
N LEU A 34 -5.28 26.49 -15.45
CA LEU A 34 -6.02 27.34 -14.50
C LEU A 34 -7.13 28.13 -15.20
N LEU A 35 -6.83 28.76 -16.34
CA LEU A 35 -7.84 29.47 -17.14
C LEU A 35 -8.95 28.53 -17.61
N HIS A 36 -8.58 27.32 -18.03
CA HIS A 36 -9.55 26.29 -18.44
C HIS A 36 -10.42 25.82 -17.27
N VAL A 37 -9.82 25.63 -16.10
CA VAL A 37 -10.53 25.31 -14.86
C VAL A 37 -11.54 26.40 -14.51
N GLU A 38 -11.10 27.66 -14.47
CA GLU A 38 -11.95 28.81 -14.11
C GLU A 38 -13.11 28.94 -15.09
N ALA A 39 -12.84 28.85 -16.40
CA ALA A 39 -13.88 28.86 -17.42
C ALA A 39 -14.89 27.71 -17.25
N THR A 40 -14.42 26.51 -16.94
CA THR A 40 -15.29 25.33 -16.75
C THR A 40 -16.13 25.45 -15.48
N GLN A 41 -15.55 25.90 -14.37
CA GLN A 41 -16.27 26.13 -13.13
C GLN A 41 -17.35 27.22 -13.30
N ALA A 42 -16.98 28.34 -13.94
CA ALA A 42 -17.91 29.42 -14.26
C ALA A 42 -19.07 28.95 -15.14
N ALA A 43 -18.80 28.15 -16.17
CA ALA A 43 -19.82 27.56 -17.04
C ALA A 43 -20.80 26.63 -16.31
N ARG A 44 -20.40 26.06 -15.16
CA ARG A 44 -21.25 25.18 -14.33
C ARG A 44 -21.87 25.89 -13.12
N GLY A 45 -21.72 27.22 -13.02
CA GLY A 45 -22.22 28.01 -11.89
C GLY A 45 -21.49 27.74 -10.57
N ILE A 46 -20.32 27.10 -10.62
CA ILE A 46 -19.50 26.81 -9.44
C ILE A 46 -18.61 28.01 -9.17
N ARG A 47 -18.84 28.70 -8.05
CA ARG A 47 -17.91 29.72 -7.55
C ARG A 47 -16.77 29.01 -6.81
N GLY A 48 -15.67 28.79 -7.52
CA GLY A 48 -14.48 28.16 -6.96
C GLY A 48 -13.82 28.96 -5.84
N GLY A 49 -12.85 28.34 -5.19
CA GLY A 49 -12.01 28.97 -4.16
C GLY A 49 -12.16 28.37 -2.76
N PHE A 50 -11.23 28.75 -1.88
CA PHE A 50 -11.09 28.16 -0.53
C PHE A 50 -11.98 28.80 0.55
N GLY A 51 -12.93 29.66 0.17
CA GLY A 51 -13.85 30.31 1.11
C GLY A 51 -14.74 29.32 1.88
N PHE A 52 -15.03 28.16 1.29
CA PHE A 52 -15.80 27.09 1.94
C PHE A 52 -15.14 26.58 3.22
N LEU A 53 -13.81 26.69 3.36
CA LEU A 53 -13.08 26.22 4.54
C LEU A 53 -13.59 26.88 5.83
N PHE A 54 -14.13 28.09 5.73
CA PHE A 54 -14.62 28.88 6.86
C PHE A 54 -16.14 28.79 7.04
N GLN A 55 -16.83 28.01 6.21
CA GLN A 55 -18.26 27.75 6.36
C GLN A 55 -18.49 26.60 7.35
N PRO A 56 -19.64 26.57 8.06
CA PRO A 56 -20.01 25.45 8.93
C PRO A 56 -20.02 24.13 8.15
N ALA A 57 -19.40 23.10 8.72
CA ALA A 57 -19.24 21.81 8.06
C ALA A 57 -20.57 21.06 7.89
N GLY A 58 -21.47 21.14 8.89
CA GLY A 58 -22.77 20.49 8.84
C GLY A 58 -22.76 18.97 8.99
N PHE A 59 -21.63 18.36 9.38
CA PHE A 59 -21.54 16.94 9.71
C PHE A 59 -20.69 16.70 10.96
N ARG A 60 -20.93 15.58 11.63
CA ARG A 60 -20.16 15.17 12.82
C ARG A 60 -19.06 14.17 12.42
N ILE A 61 -17.91 14.28 13.07
CA ILE A 61 -16.88 13.25 13.04
C ILE A 61 -17.10 12.30 14.23
N SER A 62 -17.36 11.02 13.94
CA SER A 62 -17.73 9.99 14.92
C SER A 62 -16.63 9.67 15.92
N GLU A 63 -15.37 9.77 15.50
CA GLU A 63 -14.20 9.53 16.34
C GLU A 63 -13.10 10.51 15.95
N SER A 64 -12.65 11.35 16.88
CA SER A 64 -11.42 12.14 16.71
C SER A 64 -10.86 12.58 18.05
N LEU A 65 -9.54 12.75 18.11
CA LEU A 65 -8.85 13.40 19.23
C LEU A 65 -9.12 14.90 19.29
N LEU A 66 -9.52 15.51 18.16
CA LEU A 66 -9.98 16.89 18.12
C LEU A 66 -11.53 16.88 18.19
N PRO A 67 -12.15 17.43 19.25
CA PRO A 67 -13.60 17.52 19.32
C PRO A 67 -14.09 18.53 18.27
N VAL A 68 -14.92 18.08 17.34
CA VAL A 68 -15.51 18.91 16.28
C VAL A 68 -17.02 18.72 16.27
N THR A 69 -17.73 19.83 16.26
CA THR A 69 -19.20 19.93 16.18
C THR A 69 -19.63 20.26 14.75
N PRO A 70 -20.89 19.98 14.36
CA PRO A 70 -21.39 20.32 13.02
C PRO A 70 -21.36 21.83 12.70
N ASP A 71 -21.38 22.68 13.72
CA ASP A 71 -21.33 24.15 13.56
C ASP A 71 -19.91 24.67 13.31
N ASP A 72 -18.89 23.83 13.59
CA ASP A 72 -17.50 24.20 13.36
C ASP A 72 -17.16 24.27 11.86
N PRO A 73 -16.18 25.10 11.50
CA PRO A 73 -15.81 25.30 10.10
C PRO A 73 -15.16 24.06 9.47
N TYR A 74 -15.29 23.91 8.15
CA TYR A 74 -14.71 22.80 7.38
C TYR A 74 -13.22 22.58 7.63
N TRP A 75 -12.40 23.63 7.79
CA TRP A 75 -10.96 23.47 8.05
C TRP A 75 -10.69 22.69 9.34
N MET A 76 -11.55 22.82 10.35
CA MET A 76 -11.41 22.15 11.64
C MET A 76 -11.78 20.67 11.52
N SER A 77 -12.83 20.36 10.76
CA SER A 77 -13.17 18.98 10.38
C SER A 77 -12.04 18.31 9.60
N ILE A 78 -11.44 19.01 8.63
CA ILE A 78 -10.32 18.50 7.84
C ILE A 78 -9.07 18.29 8.71
N ALA A 79 -8.81 19.19 9.67
CA ALA A 79 -7.73 19.02 10.64
C ALA A 79 -7.96 17.82 11.56
N ALA A 80 -9.20 17.58 12.02
CA ALA A 80 -9.56 16.39 12.78
C ALA A 80 -9.36 15.10 11.96
N GLY A 81 -9.73 15.12 10.67
CA GLY A 81 -9.42 14.04 9.73
C GLY A 81 -7.91 13.78 9.59
N LEU A 82 -7.10 14.84 9.48
CA LEU A 82 -5.63 14.73 9.46
C LEU A 82 -5.08 14.12 10.76
N VAL A 83 -5.60 14.55 11.92
CA VAL A 83 -5.21 13.97 13.22
C VAL A 83 -5.56 12.49 13.29
N ASN A 84 -6.72 12.08 12.75
CA ASN A 84 -7.09 10.68 12.67
C ASN A 84 -6.14 9.87 11.79
N THR A 85 -5.79 10.38 10.59
CA THR A 85 -4.77 9.78 9.70
C THR A 85 -3.43 9.61 10.43
N LEU A 86 -2.96 10.64 11.13
CA LEU A 86 -1.71 10.60 11.89
C LEU A 86 -1.78 9.64 13.08
N THR A 87 -2.92 9.56 13.75
CA THR A 87 -3.14 8.63 14.88
C THR A 87 -3.04 7.18 14.41
N VAL A 88 -3.70 6.86 13.29
CA VAL A 88 -3.60 5.54 12.66
C VAL A 88 -2.15 5.20 12.32
N ALA A 89 -1.41 6.13 11.70
CA ALA A 89 0.00 5.91 11.37
C ALA A 89 0.88 5.74 12.62
N LEU A 90 0.65 6.53 13.67
CA LEU A 90 1.40 6.49 14.92
C LEU A 90 1.20 5.18 15.69
N VAL A 91 0.00 4.59 15.62
CA VAL A 91 -0.32 3.30 16.26
C VAL A 91 0.12 2.12 15.38
N ALA A 92 -0.21 2.15 14.08
CA ALA A 92 0.00 1.01 13.20
C ALA A 92 1.47 0.80 12.82
N ILE A 93 2.29 1.86 12.66
CA ILE A 93 3.71 1.70 12.31
C ILE A 93 4.48 0.90 13.37
N PRO A 94 4.47 1.26 14.68
CA PRO A 94 5.17 0.49 15.70
C PRO A 94 4.69 -0.95 15.80
N LEU A 95 3.37 -1.18 15.76
CA LEU A 95 2.79 -2.53 15.83
C LEU A 95 3.17 -3.39 14.62
N ALA A 96 3.11 -2.82 13.40
CA ALA A 96 3.54 -3.49 12.17
C ALA A 96 5.03 -3.83 12.21
N THR A 97 5.85 -2.94 12.77
CA THR A 97 7.29 -3.15 12.93
C THR A 97 7.61 -4.26 13.92
N LEU A 98 6.98 -4.26 15.09
CA LEU A 98 7.16 -5.31 16.09
C LEU A 98 6.74 -6.68 15.55
N LEU A 99 5.54 -6.77 14.97
CA LEU A 99 5.04 -8.01 14.38
C LEU A 99 5.90 -8.44 13.18
N GLY A 100 6.30 -7.51 12.32
CA GLY A 100 7.11 -7.76 11.15
C GLY A 100 8.53 -8.25 11.50
N ILE A 101 9.18 -7.66 12.49
CA ILE A 101 10.46 -8.16 13.01
C ILE A 101 10.28 -9.58 13.56
N GLY A 102 9.25 -9.82 14.37
CA GLY A 102 8.95 -11.15 14.92
C GLY A 102 8.78 -12.22 13.82
N LEU A 103 7.91 -11.96 12.83
CA LEU A 103 7.68 -12.85 11.69
C LEU A 103 8.93 -13.01 10.81
N GLY A 104 9.72 -11.95 10.63
CA GLY A 104 10.98 -11.97 9.88
C GLY A 104 12.04 -12.86 10.53
N LEU A 105 12.17 -12.77 11.87
CA LEU A 105 13.05 -13.64 12.66
C LEU A 105 12.56 -15.09 12.65
N LEU A 106 11.25 -15.34 12.76
CA LEU A 106 10.69 -16.69 12.64
C LEU A 106 11.01 -17.33 11.27
N ARG A 107 10.99 -16.54 10.19
CA ARG A 107 11.40 -17.02 8.85
C ARG A 107 12.90 -17.31 8.71
N LEU A 108 13.73 -16.77 9.60
CA LEU A 108 15.16 -17.05 9.68
C LEU A 108 15.50 -18.20 10.64
N SER A 109 14.49 -18.72 11.37
CA SER A 109 14.67 -19.83 12.31
C SER A 109 15.20 -21.08 11.61
N SER A 110 16.04 -21.82 12.33
CA SER A 110 16.52 -23.15 11.95
C SER A 110 15.39 -24.19 11.90
N ARG A 111 14.32 -23.99 12.68
CA ARG A 111 13.18 -24.91 12.78
C ARG A 111 12.31 -24.77 11.54
N ALA A 112 12.26 -25.84 10.74
CA ALA A 112 11.49 -25.85 9.50
C ALA A 112 10.01 -25.53 9.74
N LEU A 113 9.42 -26.01 10.83
CA LEU A 113 8.02 -25.71 11.18
C LEU A 113 7.81 -24.20 11.41
N ALA A 114 8.61 -23.56 12.26
CA ALA A 114 8.49 -22.12 12.53
C ALA A 114 8.65 -21.28 11.25
N ALA A 115 9.67 -21.59 10.44
CA ALA A 115 9.95 -20.87 9.21
C ALA A 115 8.85 -21.08 8.15
N ARG A 116 8.30 -22.29 8.03
CA ARG A 116 7.20 -22.63 7.11
C ARG A 116 5.88 -22.01 7.57
N THR A 117 5.58 -22.03 8.87
CA THR A 117 4.39 -21.39 9.44
C THR A 117 4.41 -19.88 9.19
N ALA A 118 5.53 -19.21 9.48
CA ALA A 118 5.66 -17.79 9.18
C ALA A 118 5.52 -17.50 7.67
N ALA A 119 6.07 -18.35 6.81
CA ALA A 119 5.88 -18.23 5.36
C ALA A 119 4.41 -18.44 4.92
N LEU A 120 3.70 -19.39 5.54
CA LEU A 120 2.28 -19.67 5.27
C LEU A 120 1.37 -18.51 5.71
N ILE A 121 1.72 -17.83 6.80
CA ILE A 121 1.00 -16.62 7.28
C ILE A 121 1.30 -15.42 6.39
N ILE A 122 2.56 -15.19 6.04
CA ILE A 122 3.00 -14.03 5.25
C ILE A 122 2.46 -14.08 3.81
N ALA A 123 2.42 -15.27 3.21
CA ALA A 123 2.03 -15.43 1.81
C ALA A 123 0.64 -14.85 1.47
N PRO A 124 -0.47 -15.20 2.15
CA PRO A 124 -1.78 -14.63 1.86
C PRO A 124 -1.84 -13.14 2.17
N LEU A 125 -1.27 -12.69 3.30
CA LEU A 125 -1.27 -11.28 3.69
C LEU A 125 -0.58 -10.39 2.66
N ARG A 126 0.49 -10.87 2.04
CA ARG A 126 1.22 -10.12 1.00
C ARG A 126 0.51 -10.16 -0.37
N ASN A 127 -0.19 -11.25 -0.66
CA ASN A 127 -0.73 -11.54 -2.00
C ASN A 127 -2.26 -11.33 -2.12
N THR A 128 -2.90 -10.69 -1.15
CA THR A 128 -4.28 -10.22 -1.25
C THR A 128 -4.35 -8.69 -1.14
N PRO A 129 -5.35 -8.03 -1.75
CA PRO A 129 -5.51 -6.59 -1.66
C PRO A 129 -5.72 -6.15 -0.21
N VAL A 130 -5.05 -5.08 0.20
CA VAL A 130 -5.20 -4.53 1.55
C VAL A 130 -6.63 -4.06 1.82
N LEU A 131 -7.29 -3.45 0.82
CA LEU A 131 -8.69 -3.04 0.93
C LEU A 131 -9.62 -4.22 1.24
N LEU A 132 -9.41 -5.36 0.58
CA LEU A 132 -10.15 -6.58 0.85
C LEU A 132 -9.86 -7.12 2.25
N GLN A 133 -8.60 -7.06 2.71
CA GLN A 133 -8.27 -7.42 4.09
C GLN A 133 -9.00 -6.54 5.09
N LEU A 134 -9.11 -5.23 4.86
CA LEU A 134 -9.87 -4.33 5.74
C LEU A 134 -11.32 -4.79 5.88
N PHE A 135 -11.97 -5.18 4.78
CA PHE A 135 -13.33 -5.73 4.82
C PHE A 135 -13.43 -7.06 5.59
N VAL A 136 -12.46 -7.95 5.43
CA VAL A 136 -12.41 -9.21 6.19
C VAL A 136 -12.25 -8.93 7.68
N TRP A 137 -11.31 -8.07 8.08
CA TRP A 137 -11.07 -7.74 9.49
C TRP A 137 -12.25 -7.00 10.12
N TYR A 138 -12.83 -6.04 9.39
CA TYR A 138 -14.05 -5.35 9.81
C TYR A 138 -15.19 -6.34 10.05
N GLY A 139 -15.39 -7.24 9.09
CA GLY A 139 -16.39 -8.30 9.21
C GLY A 139 -16.19 -9.25 10.39
N LEU A 140 -14.95 -9.69 10.61
CA LEU A 140 -14.60 -10.51 11.78
C LEU A 140 -14.92 -9.80 13.10
N LEU A 141 -14.68 -8.49 13.19
CA LEU A 141 -15.03 -7.69 14.37
C LEU A 141 -16.53 -7.54 14.56
N LEU A 142 -17.31 -7.49 13.47
CA LEU A 142 -18.78 -7.48 13.55
C LEU A 142 -19.37 -8.79 14.08
N ARG A 143 -18.63 -9.92 13.99
CA ARG A 143 -19.03 -11.22 14.57
C ARG A 143 -18.77 -11.33 16.08
N LEU A 144 -18.13 -10.33 16.69
CA LEU A 144 -17.95 -10.31 18.13
C LEU A 144 -19.30 -10.21 18.86
N PRO A 145 -19.40 -10.63 20.13
CA PRO A 145 -20.63 -10.54 20.89
C PRO A 145 -21.16 -9.10 20.95
N ASP A 146 -22.49 -8.97 21.04
CA ASP A 146 -23.12 -7.68 21.30
C ASP A 146 -22.57 -7.02 22.57
N ALA A 147 -22.60 -5.68 22.62
CA ALA A 147 -22.11 -4.91 23.77
C ALA A 147 -22.67 -5.37 25.13
N ARG A 148 -23.88 -5.96 25.17
CA ARG A 148 -24.48 -6.54 26.39
C ARG A 148 -23.73 -7.79 26.85
N GLN A 149 -23.33 -8.63 25.91
CA GLN A 149 -22.59 -9.87 26.12
C GLN A 149 -21.08 -9.68 25.93
N ALA A 150 -20.58 -8.43 26.01
CA ALA A 150 -19.19 -8.12 25.75
C ALA A 150 -18.25 -9.04 26.55
N TRP A 151 -17.31 -9.65 25.85
CA TRP A 151 -16.36 -10.58 26.43
C TRP A 151 -15.31 -9.81 27.25
N SER A 152 -14.97 -10.29 28.45
CA SER A 152 -13.96 -9.69 29.31
C SER A 152 -12.76 -10.62 29.45
N PRO A 153 -11.74 -10.50 28.57
CA PRO A 153 -10.54 -11.33 28.65
C PRO A 153 -9.64 -10.95 29.83
N LEU A 154 -9.67 -9.69 30.25
CA LEU A 154 -8.95 -9.15 31.41
C LEU A 154 -9.91 -8.25 32.21
N PRO A 155 -9.68 -8.07 33.52
CA PRO A 155 -10.41 -7.08 34.30
C PRO A 155 -10.32 -5.71 33.62
N SER A 156 -11.48 -5.08 33.39
CA SER A 156 -11.61 -3.76 32.76
C SER A 156 -11.20 -3.67 31.28
N VAL A 157 -11.07 -4.80 30.58
CA VAL A 157 -11.00 -4.87 29.12
C VAL A 157 -12.28 -5.54 28.63
N LEU A 158 -13.07 -4.84 27.82
CA LEU A 158 -14.31 -5.38 27.26
C LEU A 158 -14.24 -5.38 25.73
N LEU A 159 -14.57 -6.51 25.12
CA LEU A 159 -14.56 -6.70 23.67
C LEU A 159 -15.98 -7.00 23.17
N SER A 160 -16.44 -6.23 22.19
CA SER A 160 -17.77 -6.40 21.59
C SER A 160 -17.76 -6.02 20.11
N ASN A 161 -18.89 -6.24 19.43
CA ASN A 161 -19.14 -5.69 18.08
C ASN A 161 -19.20 -4.16 18.01
N ARG A 162 -19.02 -3.44 19.13
CA ARG A 162 -18.82 -1.99 19.18
C ARG A 162 -17.35 -1.59 19.37
N GLY A 163 -16.44 -2.55 19.42
CA GLY A 163 -15.01 -2.32 19.52
C GLY A 163 -14.42 -2.81 20.82
N LEU A 164 -13.20 -2.35 21.08
CA LEU A 164 -12.42 -2.68 22.27
C LEU A 164 -12.56 -1.52 23.26
N ALA A 165 -13.12 -1.78 24.43
CA ALA A 165 -13.15 -0.81 25.52
C ALA A 165 -11.98 -1.07 26.48
N LEU A 166 -11.13 -0.07 26.64
CA LEU A 166 -9.97 -0.07 27.51
C LEU A 166 -10.13 0.97 28.62
N PRO A 167 -9.45 0.81 29.77
CA PRO A 167 -9.36 1.87 30.77
C PRO A 167 -8.82 3.16 30.14
N ALA A 168 -9.57 4.25 30.22
CA ALA A 168 -9.08 5.56 29.82
C ALA A 168 -8.36 6.22 30.99
N LEU A 169 -7.15 6.66 30.74
CA LEU A 169 -6.39 7.48 31.69
C LEU A 169 -6.69 8.94 31.40
N HIS A 170 -7.51 9.55 32.23
CA HIS A 170 -7.74 10.98 32.25
C HIS A 170 -6.88 11.62 33.35
N GLY A 171 -6.41 12.85 33.14
CA GLY A 171 -5.55 13.56 34.09
C GLY A 171 -4.16 13.84 33.55
N TRP A 172 -3.15 13.89 34.43
CA TRP A 172 -1.84 14.47 34.13
C TRP A 172 -0.93 13.67 33.17
N LEU A 173 -1.15 12.35 32.99
CA LEU A 173 -0.20 11.47 32.29
C LEU A 173 0.10 11.84 30.82
N PRO A 174 -0.89 12.18 29.96
CA PRO A 174 -0.62 12.62 28.58
C PRO A 174 0.20 13.93 28.56
N TYR A 175 -0.07 14.82 29.51
CA TYR A 175 0.64 16.08 29.64
C TYR A 175 2.05 15.92 30.20
N ALA A 176 2.27 14.97 31.12
CA ALA A 176 3.61 14.63 31.58
C ALA A 176 4.43 13.92 30.51
N LEU A 177 3.80 13.10 29.65
CA LEU A 177 4.46 12.54 28.49
C LEU A 177 4.84 13.64 27.49
N ALA A 178 3.95 14.58 27.21
CA ALA A 178 4.23 15.75 26.38
C ALA A 178 5.32 16.65 26.97
N ALA A 179 5.30 16.89 28.29
CA ALA A 179 6.31 17.63 29.02
C ALA A 179 7.67 16.91 29.00
N ALA A 180 7.70 15.59 29.18
CA ALA A 180 8.90 14.77 29.07
C ALA A 180 9.48 14.82 27.66
N ILE A 181 8.63 14.75 26.62
CA ILE A 181 9.04 14.89 25.22
C ILE A 181 9.59 16.30 24.96
N ALA A 182 8.92 17.35 25.46
CA ALA A 182 9.36 18.74 25.34
C ALA A 182 10.71 18.98 26.04
N LEU A 183 10.90 18.42 27.23
CA LEU A 183 12.17 18.42 27.96
C LEU A 183 13.27 17.69 27.19
N LEU A 184 12.96 16.52 26.63
CA LEU A 184 13.90 15.71 25.86
C LEU A 184 14.28 16.39 24.53
N LEU A 185 13.32 17.06 23.88
CA LEU A 185 13.53 17.90 22.69
C LEU A 185 14.33 19.15 23.03
N GLY A 186 13.99 19.88 24.09
CA GLY A 186 14.74 21.05 24.56
C GLY A 186 16.18 20.70 24.92
N TRP A 187 16.39 19.56 25.58
CA TRP A 187 17.71 19.03 25.87
C TRP A 187 18.48 18.65 24.60
N ARG A 188 17.83 18.02 23.62
CA ARG A 188 18.46 17.71 22.32
C ARG A 188 18.76 18.97 21.50
N LEU A 189 17.91 19.99 21.59
CA LEU A 189 18.01 21.24 20.85
C LEU A 189 18.94 22.28 21.52
N ARG A 190 19.42 22.03 22.75
CA ARG A 190 20.35 22.91 23.48
C ARG A 190 21.63 23.24 22.70
N HIS A 191 22.05 22.33 21.83
CA HIS A 191 23.23 22.50 20.98
C HIS A 191 22.98 23.40 19.76
N ARG A 192 21.71 23.66 19.41
CA ARG A 192 21.30 24.46 18.23
C ARG A 192 20.68 25.81 18.59
N LEU A 193 19.83 25.84 19.61
CA LEU A 193 19.03 27.00 20.00
C LEU A 193 19.57 27.71 21.27
N GLY A 194 20.75 27.32 21.73
CA GLY A 194 21.43 27.91 22.89
C GLY A 194 21.09 27.23 24.22
N ARG A 195 21.93 27.51 25.23
CA ARG A 195 21.91 26.86 26.56
C ARG A 195 20.62 27.11 27.37
N ALA A 196 19.81 28.10 27.02
CA ALA A 196 18.56 28.43 27.71
C ALA A 196 17.38 27.51 27.32
N THR A 197 17.42 26.84 26.16
CA THR A 197 16.30 25.99 25.71
C THR A 197 15.86 24.85 26.64
N PRO A 198 16.75 24.11 27.33
CA PRO A 198 16.30 23.10 28.30
C PRO A 198 15.60 23.74 29.51
N TRP A 199 15.99 24.96 29.90
CA TRP A 199 15.35 25.69 31.00
C TRP A 199 13.98 26.24 30.61
N VAL A 200 13.83 26.72 29.37
CA VAL A 200 12.51 27.10 28.82
C VAL A 200 11.59 25.88 28.71
N ALA A 201 12.10 24.74 28.24
CA ALA A 201 11.34 23.50 28.19
C ALA A 201 10.94 23.00 29.59
N LEU A 202 11.81 23.17 30.59
CA LEU A 202 11.52 22.86 31.98
C LEU A 202 10.48 23.79 32.59
N ALA A 203 10.55 25.10 32.32
CA ALA A 203 9.56 26.06 32.78
C ALA A 203 8.18 25.77 32.18
N LEU A 204 8.11 25.44 30.89
CA LEU A 204 6.87 25.02 30.22
C LEU A 204 6.34 23.69 30.76
N ALA A 205 7.22 22.73 31.06
CA ALA A 205 6.86 21.45 31.67
C ALA A 205 6.31 21.63 33.10
N ALA A 206 6.92 22.50 33.90
CA ALA A 206 6.49 22.81 35.25
C ALA A 206 5.16 23.60 35.27
N LEU A 207 5.00 24.56 34.35
CA LEU A 207 3.75 25.29 34.17
C LEU A 207 2.63 24.35 33.70
N ALA A 208 2.93 23.46 32.75
CA ALA A 208 1.99 22.43 32.33
C ALA A 208 1.59 21.55 33.52
N TRP A 209 2.55 21.08 34.33
CA TRP A 209 2.32 20.28 35.54
C TRP A 209 1.42 20.96 36.58
N ALA A 210 1.64 22.26 36.83
CA ALA A 210 0.86 23.04 37.79
C ALA A 210 -0.62 23.22 37.37
N LEU A 211 -0.92 23.06 36.08
CA LEU A 211 -2.26 23.21 35.51
C LEU A 211 -2.98 21.87 35.30
N LEU A 212 -2.41 20.73 35.74
CA LEU A 212 -2.96 19.41 35.41
C LEU A 212 -4.10 18.99 36.36
N PRO A 213 -5.20 18.47 35.80
CA PRO A 213 -6.23 17.81 36.60
C PRO A 213 -5.68 16.54 37.25
N GLY A 214 -6.25 16.19 38.42
CA GLY A 214 -5.94 14.95 39.13
C GLY A 214 -6.12 13.71 38.24
N MET A 215 -5.32 12.68 38.48
CA MET A 215 -5.39 11.43 37.71
C MET A 215 -6.71 10.69 38.03
N SER A 216 -7.53 10.46 37.02
CA SER A 216 -8.73 9.64 37.13
C SER A 216 -8.68 8.54 36.08
N VAL A 217 -8.75 7.29 36.54
CA VAL A 217 -8.90 6.13 35.66
C VAL A 217 -10.39 5.92 35.42
N ASP A 218 -10.83 6.15 34.20
CA ASP A 218 -12.19 5.86 33.78
C ASP A 218 -12.23 4.42 33.26
N LEU A 219 -12.89 3.55 34.01
CA LEU A 219 -12.98 2.12 33.71
C LEU A 219 -14.20 1.85 32.84
N PRO A 220 -14.09 1.02 31.78
CA PRO A 220 -15.24 0.67 30.97
C PRO A 220 -16.16 -0.28 31.73
N VAL A 221 -17.44 0.09 31.84
CA VAL A 221 -18.48 -0.67 32.52
C VAL A 221 -19.65 -0.96 31.57
N LYS A 222 -20.23 -2.17 31.66
CA LYS A 222 -21.48 -2.51 30.97
C LYS A 222 -22.63 -1.77 31.64
N ARG A 223 -23.24 -0.79 30.98
CA ARG A 223 -24.37 -0.02 31.53
C ARG A 223 -25.47 0.16 30.48
N GLY A 224 -26.68 -0.30 30.79
CA GLY A 224 -27.82 -0.25 29.87
C GLY A 224 -27.60 -1.09 28.60
N LEU A 225 -27.79 -0.49 27.44
CA LEU A 225 -27.69 -1.13 26.12
C LEU A 225 -26.27 -1.14 25.52
N GLY A 226 -25.27 -0.64 26.25
CA GLY A 226 -23.91 -0.46 25.73
C GLY A 226 -22.82 -0.45 26.80
N LEU A 227 -21.64 -0.01 26.37
CA LEU A 227 -20.46 0.20 27.21
C LEU A 227 -20.37 1.68 27.54
N GLN A 228 -20.11 2.02 28.80
CA GLN A 228 -19.88 3.39 29.25
C GLN A 228 -18.52 3.50 29.93
N GLY A 229 -17.89 4.67 29.80
CA GLY A 229 -16.57 4.93 30.34
C GLY A 229 -15.45 4.21 29.57
N GLY A 230 -14.22 4.58 29.86
CA GLY A 230 -13.04 4.05 29.21
C GLY A 230 -12.84 4.59 27.79
N TRP A 231 -11.68 4.30 27.21
CA TRP A 231 -11.39 4.61 25.82
C TRP A 231 -11.95 3.49 24.96
N GLN A 232 -12.89 3.84 24.08
CA GLN A 232 -13.62 2.89 23.24
C GLN A 232 -13.38 3.21 21.77
N PRO A 233 -12.20 2.83 21.19
CA PRO A 233 -11.98 2.92 19.76
C PRO A 233 -13.08 2.17 19.00
N SER A 234 -13.57 2.81 17.95
CA SER A 234 -14.54 2.26 17.01
C SER A 234 -14.03 0.97 16.37
N ILE A 235 -14.98 0.14 15.94
CA ILE A 235 -14.66 -1.07 15.16
C ILE A 235 -13.96 -0.73 13.84
N GLU A 236 -14.28 0.42 13.24
CA GLU A 236 -13.65 0.89 12.01
C GLU A 236 -12.17 1.21 12.26
N PHE A 237 -11.83 1.91 13.35
CA PHE A 237 -10.45 2.15 13.76
C PHE A 237 -9.70 0.84 14.02
N ALA A 238 -10.30 -0.08 14.79
CA ALA A 238 -9.69 -1.37 15.10
C ALA A 238 -9.45 -2.21 13.84
N ALA A 239 -10.43 -2.29 12.93
CA ALA A 239 -10.31 -3.00 11.66
C ALA A 239 -9.19 -2.41 10.79
N LEU A 240 -9.12 -1.08 10.70
CA LEU A 240 -8.09 -0.37 9.96
C LEU A 240 -6.70 -0.66 10.53
N VAL A 241 -6.51 -0.49 11.85
CA VAL A 241 -5.22 -0.72 12.49
C VAL A 241 -4.80 -2.18 12.35
N ILE A 242 -5.67 -3.15 12.64
CA ILE A 242 -5.36 -4.58 12.49
C ILE A 242 -4.98 -4.89 11.05
N GLY A 243 -5.80 -4.47 10.09
CA GLY A 243 -5.57 -4.75 8.67
C GLY A 243 -4.28 -4.14 8.12
N LEU A 244 -3.99 -2.88 8.47
CA LEU A 244 -2.73 -2.25 8.08
C LEU A 244 -1.52 -2.89 8.78
N VAL A 245 -1.65 -3.24 10.07
CA VAL A 245 -0.58 -3.87 10.85
C VAL A 245 -0.20 -5.23 10.26
N VAL A 246 -1.15 -6.13 10.04
CA VAL A 246 -0.85 -7.47 9.52
C VAL A 246 -0.33 -7.42 8.08
N PHE A 247 -0.90 -6.54 7.25
CA PHE A 247 -0.46 -6.35 5.88
C PHE A 247 0.99 -5.86 5.82
N HIS A 248 1.30 -4.75 6.50
CA HIS A 248 2.63 -4.16 6.47
C HIS A 248 3.66 -4.99 7.24
N ALA A 249 3.27 -5.69 8.31
CA ALA A 249 4.14 -6.62 9.01
C ALA A 249 4.65 -7.75 8.09
N ALA A 250 3.80 -8.25 7.18
CA ALA A 250 4.21 -9.27 6.21
C ALA A 250 5.32 -8.78 5.26
N TYR A 251 5.25 -7.51 4.81
CA TYR A 251 6.30 -6.90 3.99
C TYR A 251 7.56 -6.57 4.82
N ILE A 252 7.41 -6.05 6.04
CA ILE A 252 8.52 -5.78 6.96
C ILE A 252 9.28 -7.06 7.30
N ALA A 253 8.59 -8.18 7.48
CA ALA A 253 9.21 -9.49 7.72
C ALA A 253 10.13 -9.92 6.57
N ASP A 254 9.73 -9.67 5.32
CA ASP A 254 10.56 -9.91 4.14
C ASP A 254 11.78 -8.99 4.08
N ILE A 255 11.61 -7.71 4.45
CA ILE A 255 12.70 -6.72 4.52
C ILE A 255 13.72 -7.14 5.57
N VAL A 256 13.28 -7.49 6.78
CA VAL A 256 14.14 -7.95 7.87
C VAL A 256 14.89 -9.21 7.46
N ARG A 257 14.19 -10.19 6.87
CA ARG A 257 14.81 -11.42 6.36
C ARG A 257 15.88 -11.14 5.29
N ALA A 258 15.56 -10.29 4.31
CA ALA A 258 16.49 -9.94 3.24
C ALA A 258 17.71 -9.18 3.79
N ALA A 259 17.49 -8.26 4.72
CA ALA A 259 18.55 -7.46 5.33
C ALA A 259 19.52 -8.29 6.19
N VAL A 260 19.00 -9.25 6.96
CA VAL A 260 19.86 -10.18 7.72
C VAL A 260 20.66 -11.07 6.80
N ARG A 261 20.08 -11.54 5.69
CA ARG A 261 20.79 -12.35 4.68
C ARG A 261 21.83 -11.57 3.88
N ALA A 262 21.71 -10.26 3.79
CA ALA A 262 22.67 -9.40 3.11
C ALA A 262 23.95 -9.14 3.92
N VAL A 263 24.02 -9.59 5.18
CA VAL A 263 25.22 -9.45 6.03
C VAL A 263 26.33 -10.37 5.49
N PRO A 264 27.52 -9.83 5.16
CA PRO A 264 28.66 -10.61 4.72
C PRO A 264 29.08 -11.67 5.75
N VAL A 265 29.32 -12.90 5.29
CA VAL A 265 29.71 -14.03 6.15
C VAL A 265 31.01 -13.74 6.91
N GLY A 266 31.99 -13.11 6.25
CA GLY A 266 33.27 -12.77 6.87
C GLY A 266 33.16 -11.86 8.10
N LEU A 267 32.13 -11.00 8.19
CA LEU A 267 31.89 -10.20 9.40
C LEU A 267 31.41 -11.06 10.57
N VAL A 268 30.62 -12.09 10.28
CA VAL A 268 30.13 -13.05 11.27
C VAL A 268 31.27 -13.94 11.76
N GLU A 269 32.08 -14.46 10.84
CA GLU A 269 33.26 -15.29 11.15
C GLU A 269 34.32 -14.50 11.94
N ALA A 270 34.57 -13.23 11.58
CA ALA A 270 35.47 -12.36 12.34
C ALA A 270 34.96 -12.13 13.77
N GLY A 271 33.66 -11.89 13.95
CA GLY A 271 33.06 -11.76 15.27
C GLY A 271 33.24 -13.03 16.12
N GLN A 272 33.08 -14.21 15.51
CA GLN A 272 33.30 -15.50 16.17
C GLN A 272 34.80 -15.73 16.51
N ALA A 273 35.71 -15.35 15.62
CA ALA A 273 37.16 -15.41 15.86
C ALA A 273 37.59 -14.47 17.00
N MET A 274 36.89 -13.36 17.21
CA MET A 274 37.04 -12.46 18.37
C MET A 274 36.35 -12.98 19.65
N ALA A 275 35.96 -14.26 19.70
CA ALA A 275 35.28 -14.90 20.82
C ALA A 275 33.94 -14.24 21.23
N LEU A 276 33.26 -13.55 20.30
CA LEU A 276 31.91 -13.06 20.57
C LEU A 276 30.94 -14.24 20.71
N THR A 277 30.14 -14.21 21.77
CA THR A 277 29.03 -15.16 21.93
C THR A 277 28.02 -14.99 20.80
N PRO A 278 27.15 -15.98 20.57
CA PRO A 278 26.13 -15.87 19.54
C PRO A 278 25.24 -14.62 19.61
N TRP A 279 24.88 -14.26 20.83
CA TRP A 279 24.16 -13.03 21.12
C TRP A 279 25.04 -11.78 20.89
N GLY A 280 26.33 -11.85 21.21
CA GLY A 280 27.31 -10.81 20.91
C GLY A 280 27.43 -10.54 19.42
N VAL A 281 27.55 -11.58 18.59
CA VAL A 281 27.60 -11.47 17.13
C VAL A 281 26.27 -10.91 16.59
N LEU A 282 25.13 -11.40 17.06
CA LEU A 282 23.83 -10.89 16.64
C LEU A 282 23.67 -9.39 16.97
N ARG A 283 23.95 -8.99 18.22
CA ARG A 283 23.72 -7.61 18.69
C ARG A 283 24.75 -6.61 18.17
N ARG A 284 26.02 -7.01 18.01
CA ARG A 284 27.13 -6.10 17.66
C ARG A 284 27.50 -6.10 16.19
N VAL A 285 27.20 -7.18 15.45
CA VAL A 285 27.56 -7.31 14.03
C VAL A 285 26.32 -7.36 13.15
N VAL A 286 25.48 -8.37 13.32
CA VAL A 286 24.36 -8.65 12.41
C VAL A 286 23.28 -7.58 12.50
N ALA A 287 22.76 -7.29 13.70
CA ALA A 287 21.68 -6.33 13.89
C ALA A 287 22.02 -4.90 13.38
N PRO A 288 23.16 -4.28 13.71
CA PRO A 288 23.48 -2.95 13.21
C PRO A 288 23.78 -2.92 11.71
N TYR A 289 24.31 -3.99 11.12
CA TYR A 289 24.48 -4.09 9.67
C TYR A 289 23.12 -4.27 8.97
N ALA A 290 22.33 -5.25 9.41
CA ALA A 290 21.01 -5.54 8.86
C ALA A 290 20.07 -4.34 9.00
N ALA A 291 20.09 -3.60 10.12
CA ALA A 291 19.30 -2.40 10.30
C ALA A 291 19.62 -1.33 9.23
N ARG A 292 20.90 -1.16 8.87
CA ARG A 292 21.31 -0.23 7.81
C ARG A 292 20.82 -0.66 6.43
N VAL A 293 20.85 -1.95 6.13
CA VAL A 293 20.33 -2.51 4.86
C VAL A 293 18.79 -2.44 4.81
N ALA A 294 18.13 -2.71 5.93
CA ALA A 294 16.67 -2.69 6.05
C ALA A 294 16.08 -1.29 6.00
N LEU A 295 16.85 -0.26 6.37
CA LEU A 295 16.35 1.09 6.58
C LEU A 295 15.66 1.69 5.32
N PRO A 296 16.31 1.80 4.15
CA PRO A 296 15.64 2.38 2.98
C PRO A 296 14.32 1.70 2.58
N PRO A 297 14.23 0.36 2.46
CA PRO A 297 12.95 -0.27 2.17
C PRO A 297 11.94 -0.20 3.33
N TYR A 298 12.40 -0.20 4.59
CA TYR A 298 11.53 -0.01 5.76
C TYR A 298 10.89 1.39 5.77
N ALA A 299 11.66 2.42 5.44
CA ALA A 299 11.16 3.79 5.32
C ALA A 299 10.04 3.89 4.27
N ASN A 300 10.22 3.24 3.13
CA ASN A 300 9.18 3.15 2.09
C ASN A 300 7.93 2.43 2.60
N GLN A 301 8.05 1.41 3.45
CA GLN A 301 6.89 0.74 4.04
C GLN A 301 6.13 1.60 5.05
N CYS A 302 6.83 2.40 5.86
CA CYS A 302 6.18 3.37 6.75
C CYS A 302 5.35 4.38 5.95
N LEU A 303 5.93 4.87 4.84
CA LEU A 303 5.25 5.79 3.94
C LEU A 303 4.05 5.14 3.23
N ALA A 304 4.18 3.89 2.80
CA ALA A 304 3.08 3.13 2.19
C ALA A 304 1.94 2.90 3.20
N LEU A 305 2.25 2.59 4.47
CA LEU A 305 1.27 2.42 5.53
C LEU A 305 0.48 3.71 5.78
N ALA A 306 1.17 4.85 5.87
CA ALA A 306 0.53 6.15 6.01
C ALA A 306 -0.41 6.45 4.84
N LYS A 307 -0.05 6.11 3.60
CA LYS A 307 -0.91 6.29 2.42
C LYS A 307 -2.10 5.33 2.41
N ASN A 308 -1.88 4.07 2.81
CA ASN A 308 -2.91 3.04 2.87
C ASN A 308 -3.96 3.31 3.97
N SER A 309 -3.71 4.25 4.88
CA SER A 309 -4.75 4.75 5.79
C SER A 309 -5.95 5.35 5.03
N THR A 310 -5.76 5.90 3.83
CA THR A 310 -6.87 6.40 2.97
C THR A 310 -7.89 5.34 2.58
N LEU A 311 -7.52 4.06 2.65
CA LEU A 311 -8.42 2.95 2.36
C LEU A 311 -9.56 2.84 3.38
N ALA A 312 -9.42 3.50 4.53
CA ALA A 312 -10.42 3.50 5.59
C ALA A 312 -11.76 4.14 5.16
N ILE A 313 -11.74 5.00 4.12
CA ILE A 313 -12.95 5.52 3.48
C ILE A 313 -13.93 4.41 3.08
N ALA A 314 -13.43 3.22 2.74
CA ALA A 314 -14.25 2.12 2.27
C ALA A 314 -14.99 1.36 3.37
N ILE A 315 -14.51 1.45 4.61
CA ILE A 315 -15.15 0.89 5.82
C ILE A 315 -15.81 1.98 6.68
N GLY A 316 -15.83 3.23 6.20
CA GLY A 316 -16.53 4.34 6.86
C GLY A 316 -15.75 5.05 7.97
N TYR A 317 -14.45 4.76 8.16
CA TYR A 317 -13.64 5.51 9.11
C TYR A 317 -13.33 6.91 8.57
N GLN A 318 -13.59 7.94 9.38
CA GLN A 318 -13.40 9.34 8.99
C GLN A 318 -11.96 9.81 9.21
N GLU A 319 -11.08 9.44 8.29
CA GLU A 319 -9.75 10.03 8.14
C GLU A 319 -9.75 11.19 7.13
N LEU A 320 -8.59 11.82 6.91
CA LEU A 320 -8.45 12.99 6.04
C LEU A 320 -9.13 12.85 4.66
N MET A 321 -8.90 11.76 3.92
CA MET A 321 -9.48 11.59 2.58
C MET A 321 -10.99 11.38 2.64
N ALA A 322 -11.49 10.62 3.61
CA ALA A 322 -12.92 10.44 3.86
C ALA A 322 -13.62 11.78 4.20
N VAL A 323 -13.04 12.58 5.09
CA VAL A 323 -13.57 13.90 5.47
C VAL A 323 -13.56 14.85 4.26
N ILE A 324 -12.47 14.88 3.49
CA ILE A 324 -12.40 15.68 2.26
C ILE A 324 -13.44 15.20 1.24
N ASN A 325 -13.64 13.89 1.08
CA ASN A 325 -14.65 13.35 0.18
C ASN A 325 -16.09 13.77 0.59
N THR A 326 -16.39 13.79 1.89
CA THR A 326 -17.65 14.33 2.41
C THR A 326 -17.79 15.81 2.10
N ALA A 327 -16.74 16.61 2.33
CA ALA A 327 -16.76 18.04 2.01
C ALA A 327 -16.96 18.30 0.51
N ILE A 328 -16.30 17.53 -0.37
CA ILE A 328 -16.49 17.60 -1.82
C ILE A 328 -17.94 17.28 -2.20
N THR A 329 -18.52 16.25 -1.58
CA THR A 329 -19.88 15.80 -1.89
C THR A 329 -20.93 16.82 -1.43
N GLN A 330 -20.71 17.51 -0.31
CA GLN A 330 -21.64 18.51 0.22
C GLN A 330 -21.50 19.88 -0.46
N THR A 331 -20.27 20.31 -0.78
CA THR A 331 -20.00 21.64 -1.35
C THR A 331 -19.99 21.67 -2.88
N GLY A 332 -19.80 20.53 -3.53
CA GLY A 332 -19.55 20.44 -4.97
C GLY A 332 -18.15 20.91 -5.41
N LEU A 333 -17.28 21.32 -4.47
CA LEU A 333 -15.95 21.88 -4.73
C LEU A 333 -14.88 20.78 -4.84
N ALA A 334 -15.01 19.94 -5.86
CA ALA A 334 -14.12 18.80 -6.08
C ALA A 334 -12.65 19.20 -6.32
N LEU A 335 -12.41 20.26 -7.09
CA LEU A 335 -11.05 20.66 -7.43
C LEU A 335 -10.29 21.13 -6.19
N GLU A 336 -10.90 22.01 -5.39
CA GLU A 336 -10.33 22.58 -4.19
C GLU A 336 -10.09 21.51 -3.13
N GLY A 337 -11.09 20.64 -2.91
CA GLY A 337 -10.98 19.52 -1.97
C GLY A 337 -9.86 18.54 -2.34
N ILE A 338 -9.77 18.12 -3.62
CA ILE A 338 -8.71 17.20 -4.06
C ILE A 338 -7.34 17.89 -4.09
N THR A 339 -7.25 19.17 -4.47
CA THR A 339 -6.00 19.93 -4.41
C THR A 339 -5.47 20.00 -2.98
N LEU A 340 -6.36 20.25 -2.01
CA LEU A 340 -6.03 20.22 -0.59
C LEU A 340 -5.56 18.82 -0.15
N ALA A 341 -6.26 17.76 -0.55
CA ALA A 341 -5.84 16.39 -0.24
C ALA A 341 -4.44 16.08 -0.79
N VAL A 342 -4.17 16.42 -2.06
CA VAL A 342 -2.87 16.23 -2.71
C VAL A 342 -1.79 17.01 -1.98
N ALA A 343 -2.04 18.28 -1.65
CA ALA A 343 -1.07 19.13 -0.95
C ALA A 343 -0.73 18.56 0.44
N VAL A 344 -1.73 18.17 1.23
CA VAL A 344 -1.53 17.63 2.58
C VAL A 344 -0.82 16.27 2.50
N TYR A 345 -1.26 15.35 1.65
CA TYR A 345 -0.63 14.04 1.53
C TYR A 345 0.79 14.10 0.97
N LEU A 346 1.04 14.97 -0.01
CA LEU A 346 2.39 15.19 -0.53
C LEU A 346 3.29 15.82 0.55
N GLY A 347 2.76 16.79 1.32
CA GLY A 347 3.46 17.37 2.47
C GLY A 347 3.82 16.33 3.52
N LEU A 348 2.87 15.46 3.89
CA LEU A 348 3.12 14.33 4.80
C LEU A 348 4.17 13.37 4.25
N ALA A 349 4.10 13.05 2.95
CA ALA A 349 5.06 12.16 2.31
C ALA A 349 6.48 12.74 2.29
N LEU A 350 6.61 14.03 1.97
CA LEU A 350 7.89 14.74 1.98
C LEU A 350 8.44 14.89 3.40
N ALA A 351 7.59 15.18 4.38
CA ALA A 351 8.00 15.29 5.78
C ALA A 351 8.51 13.95 6.32
N LEU A 352 7.74 12.86 6.14
CA LEU A 352 8.12 11.53 6.59
C LEU A 352 9.35 11.00 5.83
N GLY A 353 9.34 11.11 4.50
CA GLY A 353 10.44 10.69 3.65
C GLY A 353 11.73 11.47 3.90
N GLY A 354 11.63 12.79 4.11
CA GLY A 354 12.74 13.66 4.46
C GLY A 354 13.31 13.36 5.85
N ALA A 355 12.45 13.13 6.85
CA ALA A 355 12.89 12.73 8.18
C ALA A 355 13.64 11.39 8.16
N LEU A 356 13.12 10.39 7.44
CA LEU A 356 13.74 9.08 7.28
C LEU A 356 15.05 9.16 6.50
N SER A 357 15.11 9.98 5.45
CA SER A 357 16.33 10.22 4.66
C SER A 357 17.41 10.92 5.48
N ALA A 358 17.04 11.92 6.27
CA ALA A 358 17.96 12.60 7.18
C ALA A 358 18.47 11.64 8.27
N TRP A 359 17.60 10.74 8.77
CA TRP A 359 18.02 9.71 9.70
C TRP A 359 19.00 8.72 9.05
N ASN A 360 18.74 8.29 7.82
CA ASN A 360 19.63 7.43 7.02
C ASN A 360 21.00 8.09 6.80
N ALA A 361 21.05 9.34 6.34
CA ALA A 361 22.30 10.06 6.10
C ALA A 361 23.18 10.20 7.36
N ARG A 362 22.56 10.30 8.54
CA ARG A 362 23.29 10.38 9.82
C ARG A 362 23.94 9.05 10.22
N HIS A 363 23.31 7.91 9.89
CA HIS A 363 23.71 6.58 10.37
C HIS A 363 24.40 5.71 9.30
N ALA A 364 24.38 6.11 8.02
CA ALA A 364 24.88 5.31 6.89
C ALA A 364 26.13 5.88 6.19
N ARG A 365 26.95 6.72 6.86
CA ARG A 365 28.11 7.41 6.24
C ARG A 365 29.17 6.51 5.58
N HIS A 366 29.16 5.20 5.86
CA HIS A 366 29.89 4.17 5.11
C HIS A 366 28.88 3.09 4.73
N GLY A 367 28.39 3.17 3.49
CA GLY A 367 27.35 2.27 2.97
C GLY A 367 27.92 0.90 2.61
N PRO A 368 27.07 -0.15 2.54
CA PRO A 368 27.46 -1.50 2.07
C PRO A 368 28.04 -1.56 0.65
N GLY A 369 28.10 -0.45 -0.08
CA GLY A 369 28.61 -0.36 -1.45
C GLY A 369 30.14 -0.39 -1.56
N ASP A 370 30.87 -0.15 -0.46
CA ASP A 370 32.34 -0.13 -0.51
C ASP A 370 32.95 -1.54 -0.50
N SER A 371 32.15 -2.58 -0.22
CA SER A 371 32.60 -3.98 -0.25
C SER A 371 32.32 -4.63 -1.62
N HIS A 372 32.90 -4.08 -2.69
CA HIS A 372 32.83 -4.65 -4.06
C HIS A 372 33.54 -6.02 -4.23
N GLY A 373 33.86 -6.73 -3.15
CA GLY A 373 34.53 -8.04 -3.18
C GLY A 373 34.19 -8.98 -2.02
N ALA A 374 33.20 -8.67 -1.18
CA ALA A 374 32.81 -9.58 -0.11
C ALA A 374 32.06 -10.79 -0.70
N ARG A 375 32.55 -12.01 -0.42
CA ARG A 375 31.81 -13.24 -0.75
C ARG A 375 30.44 -13.19 -0.07
N LEU A 376 29.40 -12.92 -0.85
CA LEU A 376 28.01 -13.18 -0.47
C LEU A 376 27.82 -14.71 -0.51
N GLY A 377 28.33 -15.39 0.52
CA GLY A 377 28.18 -16.83 0.66
C GLY A 377 26.76 -17.20 1.10
N GLU A 378 26.28 -18.38 0.69
CA GLU A 378 25.09 -18.95 1.29
C GLU A 378 25.37 -19.29 2.77
N ARG A 379 24.84 -18.42 3.66
CA ARG A 379 24.51 -18.60 5.09
C ARG A 379 25.54 -18.03 6.11
N PRO A 380 25.00 -17.42 7.17
CA PRO A 380 24.40 -18.18 8.26
C PRO A 380 22.87 -18.03 8.28
N ALA A 381 22.14 -19.14 8.14
CA ALA A 381 20.95 -19.29 8.97
C ALA A 381 21.44 -19.03 10.40
N LEU A 382 20.81 -18.13 11.14
CA LEU A 382 21.17 -17.78 12.50
C LEU A 382 21.11 -19.03 13.40
N ARG A 383 22.11 -19.93 13.31
CA ARG A 383 22.45 -20.94 14.32
C ARG A 383 22.80 -20.26 15.65
N LEU A 384 22.91 -18.93 15.64
CA LEU A 384 23.16 -18.09 16.80
C LEU A 384 21.94 -17.95 17.74
N LEU A 385 20.71 -18.18 17.24
CA LEU A 385 19.50 -18.30 18.06
C LEU A 385 19.22 -19.75 18.49
N ASP A 386 20.01 -20.71 18.00
CA ASP A 386 19.97 -22.09 18.47
C ASP A 386 20.83 -22.20 19.74
N GLY A 387 20.35 -21.61 20.83
CA GLY A 387 20.75 -22.03 22.17
C GLY A 387 20.32 -23.48 22.38
N ASP A 388 21.30 -24.34 22.62
CA ASP A 388 21.26 -25.78 22.92
C ASP A 388 20.16 -26.63 22.24
N LYS A 389 20.60 -27.41 21.25
CA LYS A 389 19.76 -28.10 20.27
C LYS A 389 18.92 -29.26 20.80
N ARG A 390 18.92 -29.59 22.09
CA ARG A 390 18.24 -30.80 22.61
C ARG A 390 17.69 -30.67 24.04
N GLY A 391 17.48 -29.45 24.54
CA GLY A 391 16.86 -29.25 25.85
C GLY A 391 15.35 -29.54 25.86
N ILE A 392 14.83 -30.01 26.99
CA ILE A 392 13.40 -30.33 27.24
C ILE A 392 12.47 -29.17 26.82
N GLY A 393 12.87 -27.92 27.05
CA GLY A 393 12.10 -26.73 26.66
C GLY A 393 11.95 -26.54 25.14
N GLY A 394 12.91 -27.03 24.34
CA GLY A 394 12.84 -26.94 22.88
C GLY A 394 11.77 -27.86 22.29
N TRP A 395 11.64 -29.06 22.84
CA TRP A 395 10.60 -30.04 22.53
C TRP A 395 9.22 -29.55 22.97
N PHE A 396 9.11 -29.00 24.18
CA PHE A 396 7.86 -28.42 24.66
C PHE A 396 7.35 -27.31 23.74
N GLY A 397 8.21 -26.36 23.35
CA GLY A 397 7.82 -25.29 22.45
C GLY A 397 7.44 -25.78 21.03
N LEU A 398 8.10 -26.82 20.53
CA LEU A 398 7.72 -27.43 19.25
C LEU A 398 6.38 -28.17 19.36
N ALA A 399 6.21 -28.99 20.40
CA ALA A 399 4.98 -29.72 20.66
C ALA A 399 3.79 -28.78 20.83
N LEU A 400 3.95 -27.72 21.64
CA LEU A 400 2.94 -26.67 21.81
C LEU A 400 2.59 -26.01 20.47
N MET A 401 3.60 -25.67 19.66
CA MET A 401 3.35 -25.07 18.34
C MET A 401 2.63 -26.02 17.39
N VAL A 402 2.98 -27.32 17.38
CA VAL A 402 2.25 -28.33 16.59
C VAL A 402 0.81 -28.47 17.09
N LEU A 403 0.60 -28.50 18.41
CA LEU A 403 -0.73 -28.59 19.02
C LEU A 403 -1.60 -27.38 18.67
N LEU A 404 -1.06 -26.17 18.79
CA LEU A 404 -1.79 -24.94 18.46
C LEU A 404 -2.09 -24.86 16.96
N LEU A 405 -1.14 -25.20 16.09
CA LEU A 405 -1.36 -25.22 14.65
C LEU A 405 -2.33 -26.33 14.23
N GLY A 406 -2.26 -27.49 14.88
CA GLY A 406 -3.19 -28.60 14.68
C GLY A 406 -4.61 -28.21 15.11
N ALA A 407 -4.76 -27.60 16.29
CA ALA A 407 -6.04 -27.11 16.79
C ALA A 407 -6.62 -26.01 15.90
N ALA A 408 -5.81 -25.02 15.50
CA ALA A 408 -6.24 -23.96 14.59
C ALA A 408 -6.60 -24.51 13.20
N GLY A 409 -5.79 -25.44 12.67
CA GLY A 409 -6.04 -26.11 11.40
C GLY A 409 -7.32 -26.95 11.45
N TRP A 410 -7.54 -27.68 12.54
CA TRP A 410 -8.77 -28.44 12.76
C TRP A 410 -9.99 -27.53 12.86
N ALA A 411 -9.93 -26.45 13.66
CA ALA A 411 -11.03 -25.49 13.78
C ALA A 411 -11.37 -24.84 12.43
N LEU A 412 -10.36 -24.50 11.62
CA LEU A 412 -10.56 -23.98 10.27
C LEU A 412 -11.15 -25.03 9.33
N LEU A 413 -10.66 -26.27 9.35
CA LEU A 413 -11.18 -27.37 8.54
C LEU A 413 -12.65 -27.66 8.90
N ASP A 414 -12.93 -27.73 10.19
CA ASP A 414 -14.25 -28.04 10.72
C ASP A 414 -15.26 -26.93 10.39
N TRP A 415 -14.87 -25.66 10.59
CA TRP A 415 -15.70 -24.51 10.21
C TRP A 415 -15.87 -24.40 8.70
N ALA A 416 -14.77 -24.48 7.93
CA ALA A 416 -14.79 -24.19 6.49
C ALA A 416 -15.29 -25.35 5.64
N LEU A 417 -15.19 -26.61 6.07
CA LEU A 417 -15.53 -27.77 5.24
C LEU A 417 -16.54 -28.71 5.90
N LEU A 418 -16.26 -29.16 7.13
CA LEU A 418 -17.03 -30.26 7.74
C LEU A 418 -18.45 -29.84 8.14
N ARG A 419 -18.58 -28.66 8.77
CA ARG A 419 -19.87 -28.10 9.20
C ARG A 419 -20.39 -27.01 8.26
N ALA A 420 -19.79 -26.87 7.08
CA ALA A 420 -20.12 -25.83 6.13
C ALA A 420 -21.40 -26.15 5.35
N VAL A 421 -22.17 -25.11 5.02
CA VAL A 421 -23.36 -25.19 4.18
C VAL A 421 -22.99 -24.79 2.76
N TRP A 422 -23.00 -25.74 1.84
CA TRP A 422 -22.57 -25.54 0.45
C TRP A 422 -23.68 -25.03 -0.49
N SER A 423 -24.94 -25.33 -0.18
CA SER A 423 -26.11 -24.95 -0.95
C SER A 423 -27.31 -24.75 -0.01
N GLY A 424 -28.22 -23.82 -0.33
CA GLY A 424 -29.44 -23.60 0.44
C GLY A 424 -29.73 -22.11 0.70
N SER A 425 -30.76 -21.85 1.51
CA SER A 425 -31.21 -20.50 1.86
C SER A 425 -30.39 -19.88 3.00
N PRO A 426 -30.45 -18.55 3.20
CA PRO A 426 -29.85 -17.88 4.36
C PRO A 426 -30.28 -18.47 5.72
N ALA A 427 -31.51 -19.00 5.79
CA ALA A 427 -32.03 -19.66 6.99
C ALA A 427 -31.33 -20.99 7.27
N ALA A 428 -30.99 -21.77 6.24
CA ALA A 428 -30.21 -23.00 6.39
C ALA A 428 -28.80 -22.69 6.93
N CYS A 429 -28.19 -21.59 6.47
CA CYS A 429 -26.92 -21.13 7.01
C CYS A 429 -27.03 -20.61 8.46
N ALA A 430 -28.16 -20.00 8.85
CA ALA A 430 -28.35 -19.50 10.20
C ALA A 430 -28.49 -20.62 11.23
N ALA A 431 -29.00 -21.79 10.80
CA ALA A 431 -29.09 -22.99 11.61
C ALA A 431 -27.77 -23.77 11.72
N ALA A 432 -26.79 -23.49 10.86
CA ALA A 432 -25.51 -24.18 10.83
C ALA A 432 -24.42 -23.45 11.62
N ALA A 433 -23.48 -24.22 12.17
CA ALA A 433 -22.34 -23.68 12.94
C ALA A 433 -21.10 -23.37 12.07
N GLY A 434 -21.03 -23.88 10.84
CA GLY A 434 -19.89 -23.69 9.94
C GLY A 434 -20.06 -22.54 8.95
N ALA A 435 -19.13 -22.46 7.99
CA ALA A 435 -19.12 -21.46 6.94
C ALA A 435 -20.34 -21.61 6.00
N CYS A 436 -20.92 -20.50 5.59
CA CYS A 436 -22.00 -20.48 4.61
C CYS A 436 -21.44 -20.27 3.20
N TRP A 437 -21.01 -21.34 2.52
CA TRP A 437 -20.61 -21.28 1.12
C TRP A 437 -21.78 -21.12 0.16
N ALA A 438 -23.02 -21.42 0.58
CA ALA A 438 -24.22 -21.10 -0.17
C ALA A 438 -24.30 -19.60 -0.51
N ALA A 439 -23.85 -18.71 0.40
CA ALA A 439 -23.76 -17.28 0.14
C ALA A 439 -22.88 -16.94 -1.08
N VAL A 440 -21.80 -17.70 -1.27
CA VAL A 440 -20.88 -17.54 -2.41
C VAL A 440 -21.45 -18.23 -3.65
N GLY A 441 -22.03 -19.42 -3.51
CA GLY A 441 -22.61 -20.20 -4.61
C GLY A 441 -23.78 -19.49 -5.29
N GLU A 442 -24.76 -19.05 -4.52
CA GLU A 442 -25.96 -18.34 -5.02
C GLU A 442 -25.61 -16.99 -5.68
N ASN A 443 -24.57 -16.32 -5.15
CA ASN A 443 -24.12 -15.03 -5.68
C ASN A 443 -22.94 -15.14 -6.65
N LEU A 444 -22.55 -16.35 -7.05
CA LEU A 444 -21.42 -16.56 -7.96
C LEU A 444 -21.59 -15.81 -9.30
N PRO A 445 -22.79 -15.76 -9.92
CA PRO A 445 -23.01 -14.95 -11.11
C PRO A 445 -22.75 -13.47 -10.88
N LEU A 446 -23.17 -12.92 -9.74
CA LEU A 446 -22.94 -11.52 -9.39
C LEU A 446 -21.45 -11.25 -9.15
N LEU A 447 -20.74 -12.16 -8.47
CA LEU A 447 -19.29 -12.05 -8.25
C LEU A 447 -18.48 -12.10 -9.55
N LEU A 448 -18.85 -12.99 -10.48
CA LEU A 448 -18.13 -13.17 -11.74
C LEU A 448 -18.48 -12.11 -12.78
N TYR A 449 -19.75 -11.78 -12.93
CA TYR A 449 -20.24 -10.91 -14.02
C TYR A 449 -20.64 -9.52 -13.54
N GLY A 450 -20.69 -9.26 -12.24
CA GLY A 450 -21.20 -8.00 -11.71
C GLY A 450 -22.67 -7.79 -12.09
N ALA A 451 -23.06 -6.54 -12.31
CA ALA A 451 -24.42 -6.15 -12.72
C ALA A 451 -24.74 -6.45 -14.21
N MET A 452 -23.98 -7.32 -14.87
CA MET A 452 -24.17 -7.65 -16.29
C MET A 452 -25.48 -8.37 -16.55
N ALA A 453 -26.16 -7.95 -17.62
CA ALA A 453 -27.36 -8.61 -18.12
C ALA A 453 -27.06 -10.06 -18.50
N GLN A 454 -28.03 -10.96 -18.33
CA GLN A 454 -27.83 -12.38 -18.56
C GLN A 454 -27.40 -12.71 -19.99
N ALA A 455 -27.86 -11.95 -20.98
CA ALA A 455 -27.49 -12.08 -22.39
C ALA A 455 -25.98 -11.85 -22.64
N ASP A 456 -25.31 -11.07 -21.79
CA ASP A 456 -23.90 -10.69 -21.97
C ASP A 456 -22.93 -11.66 -21.29
N ARG A 457 -23.42 -12.54 -20.40
CA ARG A 457 -22.58 -13.35 -19.52
C ARG A 457 -21.74 -14.38 -20.28
N ALA A 458 -22.30 -14.96 -21.36
CA ALA A 458 -21.56 -15.92 -22.19
C ALA A 458 -20.36 -15.27 -22.90
N GLN A 459 -20.57 -14.07 -23.47
CA GLN A 459 -19.51 -13.26 -24.09
C GLN A 459 -18.43 -12.89 -23.07
N ALA A 460 -18.84 -12.44 -21.88
CA ALA A 460 -17.93 -12.08 -20.80
C ALA A 460 -17.10 -13.27 -20.29
N LEU A 461 -17.70 -14.46 -20.19
CA LEU A 461 -17.01 -15.68 -19.77
C LEU A 461 -15.91 -16.07 -20.76
N VAL A 462 -16.22 -16.07 -22.06
CA VAL A 462 -15.23 -16.37 -23.11
C VAL A 462 -14.12 -15.33 -23.14
N ALA A 463 -14.45 -14.05 -23.00
CA ALA A 463 -13.46 -12.99 -22.87
C ALA A 463 -12.55 -13.20 -21.66
N CYS A 464 -13.10 -13.52 -20.48
CA CYS A 464 -12.30 -13.81 -19.27
C CYS A 464 -11.38 -15.03 -19.47
N ALA A 465 -11.90 -16.12 -20.03
CA ALA A 465 -11.14 -17.34 -20.29
C ALA A 465 -9.98 -17.08 -21.28
N ALA A 466 -10.25 -16.34 -22.36
CA ALA A 466 -9.24 -15.96 -23.34
C ALA A 466 -8.17 -15.04 -22.72
N LEU A 467 -8.55 -14.03 -21.94
CA LEU A 467 -7.61 -13.16 -21.22
C LEU A 467 -6.71 -13.97 -20.27
N LEU A 468 -7.28 -14.88 -19.47
CA LEU A 468 -6.52 -15.73 -18.57
C LEU A 468 -5.57 -16.68 -19.32
N ALA A 469 -6.01 -17.27 -20.44
CA ALA A 469 -5.17 -18.11 -21.28
C ALA A 469 -4.02 -17.32 -21.94
N GLY A 470 -4.29 -16.10 -22.40
CA GLY A 470 -3.28 -15.17 -22.92
C GLY A 470 -2.25 -14.78 -21.86
N VAL A 471 -2.69 -14.45 -20.64
CA VAL A 471 -1.80 -14.17 -19.50
C VAL A 471 -0.97 -15.40 -19.14
N ALA A 472 -1.57 -16.59 -19.08
CA ALA A 472 -0.83 -17.83 -18.78
C ALA A 472 0.29 -18.08 -19.81
N ALA A 473 0.01 -17.87 -21.10
CA ALA A 473 1.02 -17.97 -22.15
C ALA A 473 2.11 -16.89 -22.03
N ALA A 474 1.73 -15.64 -21.74
CA ALA A 474 2.68 -14.54 -21.50
C ALA A 474 3.64 -14.83 -20.33
N LEU A 475 3.13 -15.49 -19.28
CA LEU A 475 3.88 -15.94 -18.11
C LEU A 475 4.73 -17.20 -18.35
N GLY A 476 4.67 -17.78 -19.56
CA GLY A 476 5.48 -18.94 -19.94
C GLY A 476 4.95 -20.27 -19.42
N VAL A 477 3.65 -20.36 -19.10
CA VAL A 477 2.99 -21.65 -18.85
C VAL A 477 2.99 -22.46 -20.15
N GLY A 478 3.36 -23.74 -20.09
CA GLY A 478 3.40 -24.64 -21.25
C GLY A 478 4.73 -24.73 -22.02
N ARG A 479 5.79 -23.98 -21.60
CA ARG A 479 7.15 -24.03 -22.20
C ARG A 479 7.20 -23.84 -23.74
N LEU A 480 6.23 -23.14 -24.31
CA LEU A 480 6.18 -22.84 -25.74
C LEU A 480 7.37 -21.96 -26.17
N ALA A 481 7.89 -22.21 -27.38
CA ALA A 481 8.88 -21.35 -28.02
C ALA A 481 8.29 -19.94 -28.27
N ALA A 482 9.17 -18.94 -28.47
CA ALA A 482 8.76 -17.54 -28.52
C ALA A 482 7.71 -17.24 -29.61
N ARG A 483 7.87 -17.78 -30.82
CA ARG A 483 6.94 -17.58 -31.95
C ARG A 483 5.53 -18.16 -31.69
N PRO A 484 5.35 -19.47 -31.39
CA PRO A 484 4.02 -20.03 -31.11
C PRO A 484 3.37 -19.43 -29.86
N ARG A 485 4.16 -18.96 -28.90
CA ARG A 485 3.65 -18.23 -27.74
C ARG A 485 3.04 -16.88 -28.14
N LEU A 486 3.71 -16.12 -29.02
CA LEU A 486 3.20 -14.83 -29.49
C LEU A 486 1.94 -14.99 -30.35
N THR A 487 1.90 -16.01 -31.21
CA THR A 487 0.68 -16.30 -32.00
C THR A 487 -0.48 -16.73 -31.12
N TRP A 488 -0.24 -17.53 -30.08
CA TRP A 488 -1.27 -17.88 -29.10
C TRP A 488 -1.81 -16.67 -28.34
N ILE A 489 -0.94 -15.76 -27.90
CA ILE A 489 -1.35 -14.52 -27.23
C ILE A 489 -2.19 -13.66 -28.19
N ALA A 490 -1.75 -13.46 -29.43
CA ALA A 490 -2.49 -12.71 -30.44
C ALA A 490 -3.86 -13.34 -30.73
N LEU A 491 -3.95 -14.67 -30.81
CA LEU A 491 -5.20 -15.39 -30.97
C LEU A 491 -6.15 -15.15 -29.79
N MET A 492 -5.67 -15.26 -28.55
CA MET A 492 -6.49 -15.00 -27.36
C MET A 492 -6.98 -13.55 -27.26
N ILE A 493 -6.17 -12.58 -27.72
CA ILE A 493 -6.60 -11.18 -27.86
C ILE A 493 -7.72 -11.08 -28.90
N ALA A 494 -7.57 -11.70 -30.07
CA ALA A 494 -8.59 -11.71 -31.11
C ALA A 494 -9.91 -12.35 -30.63
N VAL A 495 -9.84 -13.47 -29.91
CA VAL A 495 -11.00 -14.12 -29.29
C VAL A 495 -11.68 -13.19 -28.28
N THR A 496 -10.90 -12.48 -27.45
CA THR A 496 -11.44 -11.51 -26.50
C THR A 496 -12.19 -10.39 -27.21
N LEU A 497 -11.58 -9.79 -28.24
CA LEU A 497 -12.18 -8.70 -29.01
C LEU A 497 -13.44 -9.17 -29.75
N ALA A 498 -13.41 -10.36 -30.36
CA ALA A 498 -14.57 -10.93 -31.04
C ALA A 498 -15.72 -11.20 -30.07
N ALA A 499 -15.43 -11.76 -28.89
CA ALA A 499 -16.42 -12.00 -27.86
C ALA A 499 -17.05 -10.70 -27.35
N LEU A 500 -16.25 -9.66 -27.09
CA LEU A 500 -16.76 -8.36 -26.67
C LEU A 500 -17.50 -7.61 -27.78
N ALA A 501 -17.21 -7.90 -29.06
CA ALA A 501 -17.96 -7.40 -30.20
C ALA A 501 -19.30 -8.13 -30.41
N GLY A 502 -19.57 -9.21 -29.66
CA GLY A 502 -20.81 -9.99 -29.74
C GLY A 502 -20.74 -11.24 -30.62
N TRP A 503 -19.59 -11.55 -31.21
CA TRP A 503 -19.39 -12.74 -32.04
C TRP A 503 -18.94 -13.95 -31.21
N PRO A 504 -19.47 -15.17 -31.43
CA PRO A 504 -20.40 -15.56 -32.50
C PRO A 504 -21.89 -15.45 -32.13
N TRP A 505 -22.25 -14.92 -30.96
CA TRP A 505 -23.63 -14.90 -30.45
C TRP A 505 -24.58 -13.95 -31.20
N GLY A 506 -24.09 -13.12 -32.11
CA GLY A 506 -24.91 -12.17 -32.90
C GLY A 506 -25.48 -11.01 -32.07
N GLY A 507 -25.00 -10.82 -30.83
CA GLY A 507 -25.38 -9.71 -29.97
C GLY A 507 -24.62 -8.41 -30.32
N GLY A 508 -25.09 -7.28 -29.81
CA GLY A 508 -24.37 -6.01 -29.92
C GLY A 508 -23.13 -5.96 -29.00
N ALA A 509 -22.13 -5.17 -29.38
CA ALA A 509 -20.90 -5.03 -28.62
C ALA A 509 -21.14 -4.62 -27.15
N ILE A 510 -20.44 -5.28 -26.22
CA ILE A 510 -20.49 -4.96 -24.80
C ILE A 510 -19.41 -3.92 -24.51
N GLY A 511 -19.82 -2.67 -24.35
CA GLY A 511 -18.92 -1.56 -24.02
C GLY A 511 -18.55 -1.47 -22.52
N PRO A 512 -17.61 -0.59 -22.16
CA PRO A 512 -17.09 -0.44 -20.79
C PRO A 512 -18.12 -0.11 -19.71
N LEU A 513 -19.24 0.52 -20.08
CA LEU A 513 -20.34 0.84 -19.17
C LEU A 513 -21.11 -0.41 -18.72
N ARG A 514 -21.07 -1.48 -19.51
CA ARG A 514 -21.76 -2.75 -19.26
C ARG A 514 -20.85 -3.81 -18.68
N TRP A 515 -19.54 -3.56 -18.52
CA TRP A 515 -18.64 -4.55 -17.93
C TRP A 515 -18.81 -4.64 -16.40
N GLY A 516 -18.69 -5.83 -15.84
CA GLY A 516 -18.70 -6.05 -14.38
C GLY A 516 -17.82 -7.22 -13.91
N GLY A 517 -17.62 -7.30 -12.61
CA GLY A 517 -17.01 -8.43 -11.91
C GLY A 517 -15.58 -8.74 -12.36
N LEU A 518 -15.34 -10.00 -12.71
CA LEU A 518 -14.03 -10.52 -13.11
C LEU A 518 -13.54 -9.90 -14.42
N LEU A 519 -14.45 -9.64 -15.37
CA LEU A 519 -14.09 -9.05 -16.66
C LEU A 519 -13.44 -7.68 -16.51
N VAL A 520 -14.07 -6.79 -15.72
CA VAL A 520 -13.52 -5.45 -15.43
C VAL A 520 -12.16 -5.56 -14.74
N THR A 521 -12.05 -6.45 -13.78
CA THR A 521 -10.81 -6.66 -13.00
C THR A 521 -9.66 -7.07 -13.92
N LEU A 522 -9.89 -8.04 -14.82
CA LEU A 522 -8.89 -8.53 -15.76
C LEU A 522 -8.53 -7.47 -16.82
N ILE A 523 -9.52 -6.83 -17.43
CA ILE A 523 -9.27 -5.83 -18.47
C ILE A 523 -8.53 -4.63 -17.86
N LEU A 524 -8.94 -4.12 -16.68
CA LEU A 524 -8.23 -3.02 -16.02
C LEU A 524 -6.78 -3.39 -15.72
N ALA A 525 -6.53 -4.55 -15.10
CA ALA A 525 -5.18 -4.98 -14.76
C ALA A 525 -4.29 -5.11 -16.01
N ILE A 526 -4.77 -5.80 -17.04
CA ILE A 526 -4.00 -6.04 -18.27
C ILE A 526 -3.76 -4.73 -19.03
N SER A 527 -4.81 -3.91 -19.21
CA SER A 527 -4.72 -2.66 -19.97
C SER A 527 -3.84 -1.64 -19.26
N ALA A 528 -3.97 -1.51 -17.93
CA ALA A 528 -3.12 -0.61 -17.15
C ALA A 528 -1.65 -1.03 -17.22
N LEU A 529 -1.34 -2.33 -17.16
CA LEU A 529 0.03 -2.83 -17.29
C LEU A 529 0.61 -2.61 -18.69
N LEU A 530 -0.16 -2.92 -19.73
CA LEU A 530 0.26 -2.72 -21.12
C LEU A 530 0.51 -1.25 -21.44
N ALA A 531 -0.32 -0.33 -20.93
CA ALA A 531 -0.15 1.11 -21.11
C ALA A 531 0.95 1.69 -20.20
N ALA A 532 1.13 1.15 -19.00
CA ALA A 532 2.12 1.63 -18.05
C ALA A 532 3.56 1.32 -18.47
N LEU A 533 3.80 0.19 -19.15
CA LEU A 533 5.14 -0.22 -19.62
C LEU A 533 5.82 0.81 -20.54
N PRO A 534 5.22 1.23 -21.67
CA PRO A 534 5.82 2.24 -22.54
C PRO A 534 5.91 3.61 -21.85
N LEU A 535 4.90 3.99 -21.06
CA LEU A 535 4.91 5.25 -20.31
C LEU A 535 6.04 5.27 -19.27
N ALA A 536 6.26 4.17 -18.55
CA ALA A 536 7.34 4.03 -17.58
C ALA A 536 8.71 4.14 -18.25
N PHE A 537 8.89 3.51 -19.41
CA PHE A 537 10.13 3.60 -20.17
C PHE A 537 10.39 5.04 -20.64
N GLY A 538 9.36 5.71 -21.18
CA GLY A 538 9.43 7.12 -21.57
C GLY A 538 9.80 8.03 -20.41
N LEU A 539 9.15 7.88 -19.26
CA LEU A 539 9.43 8.66 -18.05
C LEU A 539 10.83 8.38 -17.48
N ALA A 540 11.27 7.11 -17.49
CA ALA A 540 12.61 6.73 -17.02
C ALA A 540 13.72 7.29 -17.92
N LEU A 541 13.52 7.31 -19.24
CA LEU A 541 14.44 7.93 -20.19
C LEU A 541 14.45 9.46 -20.02
N LEU A 542 13.27 10.10 -19.96
CA LEU A 542 13.15 11.55 -19.80
C LEU A 542 13.85 12.03 -18.51
N ARG A 543 13.71 11.29 -17.41
CA ARG A 543 14.41 11.57 -16.15
C ARG A 543 15.94 11.50 -16.27
N ARG A 544 16.48 10.75 -17.24
CA ARG A 544 17.92 10.61 -17.50
C ARG A 544 18.42 11.44 -18.68
N CYS A 545 17.55 12.15 -19.39
CA CYS A 545 17.94 13.03 -20.48
C CYS A 545 18.84 14.16 -19.98
N ALA A 546 19.72 14.65 -20.86
CA ALA A 546 20.65 15.73 -20.54
C ALA A 546 19.95 17.08 -20.33
N SER A 547 18.71 17.24 -20.80
CA SER A 547 17.92 18.46 -20.59
C SER A 547 17.47 18.55 -19.13
N PRO A 548 17.94 19.56 -18.36
CA PRO A 548 17.61 19.61 -16.94
C PRO A 548 16.11 19.85 -16.71
N GLY A 549 15.44 20.61 -17.58
CA GLY A 549 14.00 20.85 -17.48
C GLY A 549 13.15 19.59 -17.67
N GLY A 550 13.44 18.77 -18.69
CA GLY A 550 12.75 17.50 -18.91
C GLY A 550 13.00 16.50 -17.78
N SER A 551 14.24 16.42 -17.29
CA SER A 551 14.59 15.56 -16.15
C SER A 551 13.85 15.99 -14.87
N VAL A 552 13.81 17.29 -14.57
CA VAL A 552 13.10 17.84 -13.41
C VAL A 552 11.59 17.64 -13.53
N ALA A 553 10.99 17.86 -14.71
CA ALA A 553 9.56 17.64 -14.93
C ALA A 553 9.16 16.17 -14.72
N ALA A 554 9.93 15.23 -15.30
CA ALA A 554 9.71 13.81 -15.09
C ALA A 554 9.91 13.41 -13.62
N ALA A 555 10.93 13.95 -12.96
CA ALA A 555 11.16 13.71 -11.53
C ALA A 555 9.98 14.23 -10.70
N ALA A 556 9.53 15.47 -10.92
CA ALA A 556 8.41 16.07 -10.20
C ALA A 556 7.12 15.24 -10.36
N LEU A 557 6.79 14.82 -11.59
CA LEU A 557 5.64 13.95 -11.84
C LEU A 557 5.76 12.61 -11.11
N ILE A 558 6.91 11.93 -11.24
CA ILE A 558 7.14 10.63 -10.61
C ILE A 558 7.04 10.76 -9.08
N GLU A 559 7.70 11.75 -8.48
CA GLU A 559 7.67 11.94 -7.03
C GLU A 559 6.28 12.37 -6.54
N ALA A 560 5.54 13.20 -7.27
CA ALA A 560 4.17 13.59 -6.92
C ALA A 560 3.21 12.39 -6.95
N VAL A 561 3.18 11.64 -8.07
CA VAL A 561 2.32 10.46 -8.22
C VAL A 561 2.67 9.39 -7.20
N ARG A 562 3.96 9.17 -6.92
CA ARG A 562 4.39 8.23 -5.88
C ARG A 562 4.09 8.76 -4.49
N GLY A 563 4.09 10.07 -4.27
CA GLY A 563 3.87 10.74 -2.98
C GLY A 563 2.41 10.79 -2.55
N VAL A 564 1.46 10.75 -3.48
CA VAL A 564 0.02 10.83 -3.22
C VAL A 564 -0.61 9.43 -3.15
N PRO A 565 -1.53 9.15 -2.22
CA PRO A 565 -2.27 7.88 -2.17
C PRO A 565 -3.04 7.58 -3.46
N LEU A 566 -3.10 6.31 -3.86
CA LEU A 566 -3.83 5.90 -5.07
C LEU A 566 -5.34 6.19 -4.95
N VAL A 567 -5.93 6.12 -3.75
CA VAL A 567 -7.32 6.52 -3.52
C VAL A 567 -7.56 7.98 -3.91
N THR A 568 -6.67 8.89 -3.50
CA THR A 568 -6.74 10.31 -3.88
C THR A 568 -6.59 10.49 -5.40
N GLN A 569 -5.73 9.69 -6.06
CA GLN A 569 -5.57 9.72 -7.52
C GLN A 569 -6.83 9.23 -8.25
N LEU A 570 -7.50 8.19 -7.73
CA LEU A 570 -8.77 7.69 -8.26
C LEU A 570 -9.91 8.71 -8.08
N LEU A 571 -9.98 9.37 -6.93
CA LEU A 571 -10.97 10.42 -6.67
C LEU A 571 -10.69 11.68 -7.52
N PHE A 572 -9.43 12.06 -7.70
CA PHE A 572 -9.05 13.09 -8.69
C PHE A 572 -9.54 12.72 -10.09
N ALA A 573 -9.25 11.49 -10.53
CA ALA A 573 -9.70 11.02 -11.83
C ALA A 573 -11.22 11.00 -11.94
N SER A 574 -11.95 10.65 -10.88
CA SER A 574 -13.41 10.55 -10.90
C SER A 574 -14.15 11.88 -10.81
N PHE A 575 -13.61 12.88 -10.10
CA PHE A 575 -14.31 14.14 -9.84
C PHE A 575 -13.71 15.33 -10.60
N VAL A 576 -12.38 15.40 -10.72
CA VAL A 576 -11.70 16.56 -11.31
C VAL A 576 -11.54 16.39 -12.82
N LEU A 577 -11.17 15.19 -13.30
CA LEU A 577 -10.92 15.00 -14.73
C LEU A 577 -12.18 15.22 -15.62
N PRO A 578 -13.40 14.80 -15.24
CA PRO A 578 -14.62 15.13 -16.00
C PRO A 578 -14.97 16.61 -16.02
N LEU A 579 -14.53 17.37 -15.01
CA LEU A 579 -14.61 18.82 -15.04
C LEU A 579 -13.68 19.32 -16.17
N LEU A 580 -12.40 18.96 -16.12
CA LEU A 580 -11.40 19.40 -17.11
C LEU A 580 -11.70 18.96 -18.54
N LEU A 581 -12.25 17.77 -18.77
CA LEU A 581 -12.43 17.25 -20.14
C LEU A 581 -13.80 17.58 -20.76
N GLY A 582 -14.67 18.32 -20.04
CA GLY A 582 -16.01 18.62 -20.55
C GLY A 582 -17.00 17.45 -20.47
N GLY A 583 -16.72 16.44 -19.64
CA GLY A 583 -17.54 15.23 -19.49
C GLY A 583 -17.20 14.12 -20.49
N GLY A 584 -18.01 13.06 -20.53
CA GLY A 584 -17.91 11.99 -21.54
C GLY A 584 -16.91 10.86 -21.27
N VAL A 585 -16.06 10.94 -20.24
CA VAL A 585 -15.17 9.83 -19.87
C VAL A 585 -15.86 8.88 -18.90
N SER A 586 -15.93 7.59 -19.26
CA SER A 586 -16.50 6.56 -18.39
C SER A 586 -15.67 6.37 -17.10
N LYS A 587 -16.30 5.94 -16.01
CA LYS A 587 -15.60 5.59 -14.76
C LYS A 587 -14.48 4.57 -14.98
N PHE A 588 -14.69 3.63 -15.90
CA PHE A 588 -13.66 2.70 -16.34
C PHE A 588 -12.44 3.43 -16.93
N GLY A 589 -12.65 4.38 -17.85
CA GLY A 589 -11.56 5.15 -18.46
C GLY A 589 -10.79 5.99 -17.44
N MET A 590 -11.49 6.60 -16.48
CA MET A 590 -10.87 7.35 -15.38
C MET A 590 -10.03 6.44 -14.47
N ALA A 591 -10.57 5.28 -14.10
CA ALA A 591 -9.86 4.27 -13.32
C ALA A 591 -8.61 3.77 -14.05
N LEU A 592 -8.74 3.46 -15.35
CA LEU A 592 -7.64 2.99 -16.18
C LEU A 592 -6.53 4.04 -16.28
N ALA A 593 -6.87 5.31 -16.48
CA ALA A 593 -5.90 6.41 -16.55
C ALA A 593 -5.12 6.57 -15.24
N ALA A 594 -5.82 6.59 -14.10
CA ALA A 594 -5.19 6.68 -12.78
C ALA A 594 -4.27 5.48 -12.49
N LEU A 595 -4.75 4.24 -12.70
CA LEU A 595 -3.96 3.02 -12.50
C LEU A 595 -2.75 2.96 -13.44
N THR A 596 -2.90 3.39 -14.70
CA THR A 596 -1.81 3.43 -15.68
C THR A 596 -0.72 4.41 -15.24
N LEU A 597 -1.09 5.64 -14.90
CA LEU A 597 -0.11 6.66 -14.47
C LEU A 597 0.60 6.26 -13.18
N HIS A 598 -0.16 5.75 -12.20
CA HIS A 598 0.39 5.26 -10.94
C HIS A 598 1.42 4.14 -11.17
N THR A 599 1.02 3.10 -11.92
CA THR A 599 1.87 1.95 -12.23
C THR A 599 3.08 2.36 -13.05
N ALA A 600 2.92 3.29 -14.00
CA ALA A 600 4.02 3.78 -14.83
C ALA A 600 5.08 4.51 -13.99
N CYS A 601 4.68 5.34 -13.04
CA CYS A 601 5.62 6.06 -12.17
C CYS A 601 6.37 5.10 -11.22
N LEU A 602 5.69 4.08 -10.68
CA LEU A 602 6.34 3.03 -9.89
C LEU A 602 7.34 2.23 -10.72
N LEU A 603 6.98 1.85 -11.95
CA LEU A 603 7.85 1.09 -12.83
C LEU A 603 9.02 1.94 -13.37
N ALA A 604 8.80 3.22 -13.64
CA ALA A 604 9.87 4.15 -14.04
C ALA A 604 10.95 4.25 -12.97
N GLU A 605 10.56 4.24 -11.69
CA GLU A 605 11.49 4.23 -10.57
C GLU A 605 12.29 2.91 -10.48
N VAL A 606 11.63 1.78 -10.71
CA VAL A 606 12.31 0.47 -10.76
C VAL A 606 13.35 0.44 -11.88
N LEU A 607 12.97 0.91 -13.08
CA LEU A 607 13.88 1.00 -14.22
C LEU A 607 15.06 1.94 -13.92
N ARG A 608 14.79 3.11 -13.32
CA ARG A 608 15.82 4.06 -12.88
C ARG A 608 16.80 3.40 -11.89
N GLY A 609 16.29 2.74 -10.86
CA GLY A 609 17.10 2.05 -9.86
C GLY A 609 17.96 0.94 -10.46
N ALA A 610 17.40 0.14 -11.36
CA ALA A 610 18.13 -0.92 -12.06
C ALA A 610 19.25 -0.36 -12.96
N LEU A 611 19.02 0.75 -13.65
CA LEU A 611 20.03 1.40 -14.48
C LEU A 611 21.16 2.03 -13.67
N GLN A 612 20.87 2.48 -12.44
CA GLN A 612 21.88 3.01 -11.51
C GLN A 612 22.73 1.92 -10.85
N ALA A 613 22.21 0.70 -10.73
CA ALA A 613 22.94 -0.43 -10.16
C ALA A 613 24.06 -0.94 -11.08
N ILE A 614 24.07 -0.56 -12.36
CA ILE A 614 25.09 -0.99 -13.32
C ILE A 614 26.38 -0.20 -13.11
N PRO A 615 27.55 -0.85 -12.95
CA PRO A 615 28.83 -0.17 -12.78
C PRO A 615 29.13 0.78 -13.95
N PRO A 616 29.60 2.01 -13.68
CA PRO A 616 29.88 2.99 -14.74
C PRO A 616 30.98 2.51 -15.71
N GLY A 617 31.89 1.63 -15.24
CA GLY A 617 32.94 1.02 -16.06
C GLY A 617 32.42 0.26 -17.28
N GLN A 618 31.21 -0.31 -17.23
CA GLN A 618 30.58 -0.99 -18.38
C GLN A 618 30.33 -0.02 -19.55
N MET A 619 29.85 1.19 -19.24
CA MET A 619 29.64 2.23 -20.26
C MET A 619 30.97 2.80 -20.76
N MET A 620 31.96 2.96 -19.87
CA MET A 620 33.29 3.45 -20.24
C MET A 620 34.00 2.46 -21.17
N ALA A 621 33.97 1.17 -20.87
CA ALA A 621 34.54 0.11 -21.70
C ALA A 621 33.86 0.03 -23.07
N ALA A 622 32.52 0.08 -23.12
CA ALA A 622 31.79 0.09 -24.39
C ALA A 622 32.18 1.28 -25.28
N ARG A 623 32.31 2.48 -24.69
CA ARG A 623 32.77 3.68 -25.41
C ARG A 623 34.24 3.58 -25.85
N ALA A 624 35.10 2.98 -25.04
CA ALA A 624 36.51 2.74 -25.39
C ALA A 624 36.65 1.80 -26.60
N LEU A 625 35.72 0.86 -26.76
CA LEU A 625 35.60 -0.01 -27.94
C LEU A 625 34.96 0.69 -29.16
N GLY A 626 34.75 2.01 -29.12
CA GLY A 626 34.17 2.78 -30.22
C GLY A 626 32.65 2.62 -30.39
N MET A 627 31.95 2.00 -29.43
CA MET A 627 30.50 1.86 -29.53
C MET A 627 29.79 3.21 -29.44
N ARG A 628 28.87 3.47 -30.38
CA ARG A 628 27.95 4.61 -30.27
C ARG A 628 27.10 4.47 -29.00
N PRO A 629 26.73 5.57 -28.30
CA PRO A 629 25.97 5.50 -27.04
C PRO A 629 24.68 4.68 -27.10
N ALA A 630 23.94 4.75 -28.21
CA ALA A 630 22.72 3.97 -28.41
C ALA A 630 23.02 2.46 -28.52
N VAL A 631 24.07 2.08 -29.25
CA VAL A 631 24.50 0.69 -29.39
C VAL A 631 24.94 0.16 -28.03
N ALA A 632 25.84 0.88 -27.34
CA ALA A 632 26.30 0.53 -26.00
C ALA A 632 25.12 0.35 -25.02
N TYR A 633 24.11 1.22 -25.12
CA TYR A 633 22.93 1.12 -24.27
C TYR A 633 22.13 -0.17 -24.54
N TRP A 634 21.86 -0.48 -25.81
CA TRP A 634 21.03 -1.63 -26.17
C TRP A 634 21.74 -2.98 -26.04
N THR A 635 23.05 -3.04 -26.30
CA THR A 635 23.81 -4.31 -26.33
C THR A 635 24.50 -4.62 -25.00
N VAL A 636 24.92 -3.61 -24.24
CA VAL A 636 25.67 -3.81 -22.98
C VAL A 636 24.81 -3.51 -21.76
N ILE A 637 24.22 -2.32 -21.69
CA ILE A 637 23.55 -1.82 -20.48
C ILE A 637 22.16 -2.44 -20.30
N TRP A 638 21.31 -2.39 -21.32
CA TRP A 638 19.92 -2.83 -21.23
C TRP A 638 19.76 -4.32 -20.87
N PRO A 639 20.56 -5.26 -21.41
CA PRO A 639 20.46 -6.67 -21.04
C PRO A 639 20.76 -6.94 -19.56
N GLN A 640 21.65 -6.14 -18.94
CA GLN A 640 21.93 -6.20 -17.51
C GLN A 640 20.81 -5.50 -16.71
N ALA A 641 20.39 -4.32 -17.15
CA ALA A 641 19.35 -3.53 -16.48
C ALA A 641 18.04 -4.28 -16.36
N ARG A 642 17.60 -4.95 -17.44
CA ARG A 642 16.35 -5.72 -17.43
C ARG A 642 16.39 -6.91 -16.46
N ARG A 643 17.56 -7.54 -16.27
CA ARG A 643 17.74 -8.64 -15.31
C ARG A 643 17.65 -8.12 -13.87
N ILE A 644 18.26 -6.96 -13.60
CA ILE A 644 18.17 -6.29 -12.30
C ILE A 644 16.74 -5.79 -12.02
N ALA A 645 16.05 -5.26 -13.02
CA ALA A 645 14.70 -4.70 -12.89
C ALA A 645 13.60 -5.76 -12.74
N ALA A 646 13.75 -6.93 -13.36
CA ALA A 646 12.66 -7.90 -13.51
C ALA A 646 11.99 -8.33 -12.17
N PRO A 647 12.74 -8.67 -11.11
CA PRO A 647 12.12 -9.06 -9.83
C PRO A 647 11.27 -7.95 -9.21
N ALA A 648 11.79 -6.72 -9.21
CA ALA A 648 11.11 -5.55 -8.67
C ALA A 648 9.90 -5.15 -9.53
N ALA A 649 10.04 -5.23 -10.86
CA ALA A 649 8.96 -4.96 -11.81
C ALA A 649 7.79 -5.93 -11.62
N LEU A 650 8.05 -7.22 -11.38
CA LEU A 650 6.98 -8.17 -11.12
C LEU A 650 6.26 -7.89 -9.79
N GLY A 651 6.97 -7.35 -8.79
CA GLY A 651 6.35 -6.82 -7.57
C GLY A 651 5.36 -5.70 -7.87
N VAL A 652 5.70 -4.78 -8.78
CA VAL A 652 4.79 -3.72 -9.26
C VAL A 652 3.60 -4.32 -10.02
N PHE A 653 3.79 -5.38 -10.81
CA PHE A 653 2.68 -6.02 -11.54
C PHE A 653 1.68 -6.69 -10.59
N VAL A 654 2.17 -7.39 -9.55
CA VAL A 654 1.30 -7.93 -8.50
C VAL A 654 0.57 -6.81 -7.75
N GLY A 655 1.26 -5.69 -7.49
CA GLY A 655 0.65 -4.48 -6.94
C GLY A 655 -0.50 -3.97 -7.81
N ALA A 656 -0.27 -3.76 -9.10
CA ALA A 656 -1.26 -3.25 -10.05
C ALA A 656 -2.53 -4.12 -10.11
N VAL A 657 -2.37 -5.47 -10.07
CA VAL A 657 -3.53 -6.38 -10.00
C VAL A 657 -4.32 -6.15 -8.71
N LYS A 658 -3.66 -6.03 -7.55
CA LYS A 658 -4.32 -5.80 -6.27
C LYS A 658 -4.99 -4.41 -6.20
N ASP A 659 -4.35 -3.42 -6.81
CA ASP A 659 -4.81 -2.03 -6.83
C ASP A 659 -6.07 -1.85 -7.67
N THR A 660 -6.38 -2.78 -8.60
CA THR A 660 -7.68 -2.79 -9.28
C THR A 660 -8.85 -2.85 -8.30
N SER A 661 -8.71 -3.53 -7.15
CA SER A 661 -9.79 -3.57 -6.15
C SER A 661 -10.18 -2.19 -5.59
N LEU A 662 -9.28 -1.21 -5.66
CA LEU A 662 -9.53 0.15 -5.19
C LEU A 662 -10.54 0.91 -6.06
N VAL A 663 -10.77 0.47 -7.31
CA VAL A 663 -11.74 1.13 -8.19
C VAL A 663 -13.17 1.00 -7.68
N SER A 664 -13.43 0.05 -6.78
CA SER A 664 -14.69 -0.07 -6.04
C SER A 664 -15.01 1.15 -5.16
N ILE A 665 -14.02 1.96 -4.79
CA ILE A 665 -14.20 3.20 -4.02
C ILE A 665 -14.91 4.27 -4.87
N ILE A 666 -14.57 4.35 -6.17
CA ILE A 666 -15.21 5.28 -7.12
C ILE A 666 -16.47 4.68 -7.77
N GLY A 667 -16.92 3.52 -7.27
CA GLY A 667 -18.13 2.85 -7.72
C GLY A 667 -18.00 2.12 -9.06
N VAL A 668 -16.79 1.70 -9.44
CA VAL A 668 -16.62 0.71 -10.52
C VAL A 668 -16.90 -0.69 -9.95
N PHE A 669 -17.71 -1.46 -10.67
CA PHE A 669 -18.22 -2.75 -10.21
C PHE A 669 -17.28 -3.91 -10.55
N ASP A 670 -16.07 -3.90 -9.96
CA ASP A 670 -15.10 -5.00 -10.05
C ASP A 670 -15.51 -6.19 -9.18
N VAL A 671 -14.65 -7.22 -9.03
CA VAL A 671 -14.95 -8.38 -8.17
C VAL A 671 -15.16 -7.96 -6.71
N LEU A 672 -14.39 -7.00 -6.19
CA LEU A 672 -14.60 -6.50 -4.83
C LEU A 672 -15.89 -5.68 -4.72
N GLY A 673 -16.19 -4.83 -5.72
CA GLY A 673 -17.45 -4.11 -5.81
C GLY A 673 -18.67 -5.03 -5.83
N ALA A 674 -18.59 -6.14 -6.57
CA ALA A 674 -19.63 -7.17 -6.58
C ALA A 674 -19.79 -7.84 -5.21
N ALA A 675 -18.70 -8.18 -4.52
CA ALA A 675 -18.77 -8.71 -3.16
C ALA A 675 -19.39 -7.72 -2.16
N LYS A 676 -19.05 -6.42 -2.26
CA LYS A 676 -19.71 -5.37 -1.46
C LYS A 676 -21.21 -5.32 -1.72
N ALA A 677 -21.65 -5.50 -2.96
CA ALA A 677 -23.07 -5.52 -3.30
C ALA A 677 -23.80 -6.73 -2.70
N VAL A 678 -23.18 -7.92 -2.71
CA VAL A 678 -23.71 -9.11 -2.04
C VAL A 678 -23.90 -8.85 -0.55
N VAL A 679 -22.88 -8.27 0.10
CA VAL A 679 -22.89 -7.98 1.54
C VAL A 679 -23.85 -6.84 1.91
N ALA A 680 -24.08 -5.91 1.00
CA ALA A 680 -25.05 -4.82 1.19
C ALA A 680 -26.50 -5.33 1.14
N GLY A 681 -26.76 -6.46 0.48
CA GLY A 681 -28.07 -7.12 0.48
C GLY A 681 -28.45 -7.67 1.86
N THR A 682 -29.75 -7.69 2.18
CA THR A 682 -30.26 -8.13 3.49
C THR A 682 -30.02 -9.61 3.75
N ASP A 683 -30.12 -10.44 2.71
CA ASP A 683 -30.18 -11.90 2.84
C ASP A 683 -28.83 -12.49 3.25
N TRP A 684 -27.73 -11.92 2.75
CA TRP A 684 -26.38 -12.48 2.91
C TRP A 684 -25.44 -11.62 3.77
N ARG A 685 -25.93 -10.50 4.34
CA ARG A 685 -25.14 -9.55 5.14
C ARG A 685 -24.36 -10.19 6.30
N ALA A 686 -24.92 -11.21 6.95
CA ALA A 686 -24.28 -11.91 8.06
C ALA A 686 -23.06 -12.76 7.64
N TYR A 687 -22.99 -13.13 6.35
CA TYR A 687 -21.99 -14.04 5.78
C TYR A 687 -20.92 -13.31 4.94
N HIS A 688 -20.63 -12.07 5.32
CA HIS A 688 -19.68 -11.22 4.62
C HIS A 688 -18.23 -11.75 4.68
N VAL A 689 -17.85 -12.46 5.75
CA VAL A 689 -16.50 -13.04 5.88
C VAL A 689 -16.29 -14.09 4.79
N GLU A 690 -17.27 -14.96 4.55
CA GLU A 690 -17.22 -16.02 3.54
C GLU A 690 -17.11 -15.44 2.12
N VAL A 691 -17.92 -14.41 1.82
CA VAL A 691 -17.89 -13.71 0.53
C VAL A 691 -16.53 -13.04 0.30
N TYR A 692 -16.00 -12.30 1.27
CA TYR A 692 -14.70 -11.65 1.13
C TYR A 692 -13.53 -12.66 1.10
N LEU A 693 -13.61 -13.78 1.82
CA LEU A 693 -12.62 -14.86 1.74
C LEU A 693 -12.59 -15.52 0.36
N ALA A 694 -13.74 -15.72 -0.28
CA ALA A 694 -13.82 -16.24 -1.64
C ALA A 694 -13.14 -15.28 -2.65
N VAL A 695 -13.40 -13.97 -2.54
CA VAL A 695 -12.70 -12.97 -3.35
C VAL A 695 -11.20 -12.93 -3.02
N ALA A 696 -10.83 -13.12 -1.76
CA ALA A 696 -9.42 -13.14 -1.34
C ALA A 696 -8.66 -14.31 -1.95
N LEU A 697 -9.30 -15.48 -2.04
CA LEU A 697 -8.74 -16.65 -2.72
C LEU A 697 -8.51 -16.38 -4.21
N LEU A 698 -9.45 -15.70 -4.87
CA LEU A 698 -9.31 -15.31 -6.28
C LEU A 698 -8.08 -14.41 -6.49
N TYR A 699 -7.99 -13.30 -5.75
CA TYR A 699 -6.83 -12.40 -5.85
C TYR A 699 -5.52 -13.08 -5.43
N PHE A 700 -5.56 -13.93 -4.40
CA PHE A 700 -4.40 -14.68 -3.93
C PHE A 700 -3.88 -15.63 -5.02
N SER A 701 -4.77 -16.37 -5.69
CA SER A 701 -4.40 -17.30 -6.75
C SER A 701 -3.73 -16.58 -7.94
N ALA A 702 -4.29 -15.44 -8.36
CA ALA A 702 -3.73 -14.61 -9.43
C ALA A 702 -2.35 -14.05 -9.06
N SER A 703 -2.23 -13.49 -7.85
CA SER A 703 -0.98 -12.93 -7.33
C SER A 703 0.10 -14.02 -7.15
N LEU A 704 -0.30 -15.22 -6.71
CA LEU A 704 0.61 -16.34 -6.53
C LEU A 704 1.14 -16.88 -7.87
N ALA A 705 0.31 -16.90 -8.92
CA ALA A 705 0.75 -17.27 -10.26
C ALA A 705 1.85 -16.32 -10.77
N LEU A 706 1.65 -15.00 -10.63
CA LEU A 706 2.66 -14.00 -10.95
C LEU A 706 3.92 -14.17 -10.09
N ALA A 707 3.77 -14.33 -8.77
CA ALA A 707 4.91 -14.48 -7.86
C ALA A 707 5.75 -15.75 -8.13
N ARG A 708 5.15 -16.83 -8.64
CA ARG A 708 5.88 -18.05 -9.06
C ARG A 708 6.76 -17.77 -10.29
N VAL A 709 6.31 -16.92 -11.20
CA VAL A 709 7.06 -16.55 -12.41
C VAL A 709 8.30 -15.73 -12.04
N ALA A 710 8.20 -14.80 -11.07
CA ALA A 710 9.37 -14.06 -10.55
C ALA A 710 10.47 -15.01 -10.11
N ARG A 711 10.12 -15.97 -9.25
CA ARG A 711 11.11 -16.89 -8.68
C ARG A 711 11.82 -17.71 -9.76
N ARG A 712 11.09 -18.18 -10.76
CA ARG A 712 11.68 -18.88 -11.91
C ARG A 712 12.61 -18.00 -12.74
N MET A 713 12.39 -16.68 -12.77
CA MET A 713 13.26 -15.72 -13.44
C MET A 713 14.48 -15.35 -12.59
N GLU A 714 14.39 -15.42 -11.26
CA GLU A 714 15.53 -15.21 -10.36
C GLU A 714 16.49 -16.41 -10.38
N GLU A 715 15.97 -17.63 -10.58
CA GLU A 715 16.74 -18.88 -10.64
C GLU A 715 17.48 -19.10 -11.97
N ARG A 716 17.21 -18.28 -13.00
CA ARG A 716 17.77 -18.40 -14.37
C ARG A 716 18.60 -17.18 -14.73
#